data_AF-A0A7Y3JG75-F1
#
_entry.id   AF-A0A7Y3JG75-F1
#
_cell.length_a   1.000
_cell.length_b   1.000
_cell.length_c   1.000
_cell.angle_alpha   90.00
_cell.angle_beta   90.00
_cell.angle_gamma   90.00
#
_symmetry.space_group_name_H-M   'P 1'
#
loop_
_entity.id
_entity.type
_entity.pdbx_description
1 polymer ?
#
loop_
_entity_poly.entity_id
_entity_poly.type
_entity_poly.pdbx_seq_one_letter_code
_entity_poly.pdbx_strand_id
1 'polypeptide(L)'
;MNILNLIFGSKSERDLKRMLPLLHAINSKESWALGLSAEEFPRQTQRFRDRIAQGETLDQLIPEAFALAREAARRTLGERPYDVQLLGGLVLHQGSIVEMKTGEGKTLSSVAAAYLNSLTGQGVHMVTVNDYLAERDAKWMKPVYDYLGISVGFVLSSMDPETRQPQYAADITYATNNELGFDYLRDNMRWEMGKKVQRGHAYAIIDEIDSILIDESRTPLIISGPVEDDTAKRFQDVDPLVNFLQECTKDEKTGTYPEEPELLKGDYKLEEKSKRVMFTDAGMNKIEELLQQRKLIQGSLFSGDNFEFIHYFTQALRAHKLFLKDVDYVVQEAKVEIVDEFTGRILHGRRYSEGLHQAIEAKEKIRIADHNKTVATITFQNYFRLYKKLSGMTGTADTEAKEFSKIYNLEVVVIPTNRPVSRIDQDDIIYFNEDFKFQAICDEIVEAHKKGQPVLVGTVSIEKSEKLSNYLTRKGVRHEILNAKNHAREALIIAEAGAVGAVTIATNMAGRGTDIKLGGSPEFRTRRKLGTEVEPEVWLAALAEETAIWRKEYEKVKELGGLLVIGTERHESRRIDNQLRGRSGRQGDPGRSLFFVSLDDTLMRLFANDNVRSMMGRMGMASGEPLFHPWLTKSLANAQKKVEDRNFEIRKHLLDYDDVLSKQRAFIYEQRDAILTEPDLTKRVYNAGVEIVDDRLESWNKADVIAEYLPEILQTFKEDFFWEPEMTLDELGQKSPKALREILLNYLQKDLETKARDVGTEALNYFIRAEYLRKIDTLWQEHLDSMEALRDAVYLRTYAQKNPLLEYKVEGFEMFDVLIAEIKTSIAKKIFKIRIQKAPQEQPRRERIAVQATHIPIGGFSAVAQKGERREAQGEHVTVTRTQPKVGRNDPCPCGSGKKYKQCHGR
;
A
#
# COMPACT_ATOMS: atom_id res chain seq x y z
N MET A 1 -24.52 6.94 -33.67
CA MET A 1 -23.39 7.90 -33.71
C MET A 1 -23.97 9.31 -33.72
N ASN A 2 -23.47 10.21 -32.87
CA ASN A 2 -23.99 11.57 -32.70
C ASN A 2 -23.42 12.53 -33.77
N ILE A 3 -24.26 13.36 -34.40
CA ILE A 3 -23.88 14.35 -35.44
C ILE A 3 -22.75 15.29 -34.96
N LEU A 4 -22.73 15.60 -33.66
CA LEU A 4 -21.68 16.40 -33.01
C LEU A 4 -20.28 15.74 -33.07
N ASN A 5 -20.20 14.41 -33.01
CA ASN A 5 -18.92 13.70 -33.12
C ASN A 5 -18.37 13.72 -34.54
N LEU A 6 -19.24 13.86 -35.55
CA LEU A 6 -18.86 13.88 -36.96
C LEU A 6 -18.27 15.25 -37.38
N ILE A 7 -18.69 16.32 -36.70
CA ILE A 7 -18.25 17.71 -36.98
C ILE A 7 -17.00 18.08 -36.17
N PHE A 8 -16.93 17.71 -34.88
CA PHE A 8 -15.83 18.10 -33.98
C PHE A 8 -14.77 17.00 -33.75
N GLY A 9 -15.02 15.79 -34.25
CA GLY A 9 -14.22 14.61 -33.92
C GLY A 9 -14.39 14.15 -32.48
N SER A 10 -13.94 12.93 -32.19
CA SER A 10 -13.84 12.43 -30.81
C SER A 10 -12.85 13.26 -29.97
N LYS A 11 -12.93 13.19 -28.63
CA LYS A 11 -11.95 13.82 -27.72
C LYS A 11 -10.53 13.37 -28.11
N SER A 12 -10.35 12.07 -28.28
CA SER A 12 -9.08 11.44 -28.65
C SER A 12 -8.50 11.98 -29.97
N GLU A 13 -9.33 12.18 -31.00
CA GLU A 13 -8.86 12.79 -32.27
C GLU A 13 -8.34 14.22 -32.08
N ARG A 14 -8.98 15.01 -31.22
CA ARG A 14 -8.53 16.38 -30.92
C ARG A 14 -7.22 16.38 -30.16
N ASP A 15 -7.07 15.50 -29.18
CA ASP A 15 -5.84 15.35 -28.39
C ASP A 15 -4.68 14.91 -29.27
N LEU A 16 -4.90 13.94 -30.17
CA LEU A 16 -3.90 13.50 -31.14
C LEU A 16 -3.49 14.63 -32.09
N LYS A 17 -4.44 15.37 -32.66
CA LYS A 17 -4.16 16.50 -33.57
C LYS A 17 -3.25 17.55 -32.93
N ARG A 18 -3.35 17.77 -31.62
CA ARG A 18 -2.47 18.69 -30.89
C ARG A 18 -1.03 18.17 -30.75
N MET A 19 -0.83 16.86 -30.67
CA MET A 19 0.48 16.24 -30.50
C MET A 19 1.21 15.93 -31.81
N LEU A 20 0.50 15.79 -32.93
CA LEU A 20 1.11 15.48 -34.24
C LEU A 20 2.25 16.44 -34.65
N PRO A 21 2.17 17.77 -34.46
CA PRO A 21 3.28 18.66 -34.78
C PRO A 21 4.55 18.34 -33.98
N LEU A 22 4.42 18.02 -32.69
CA LEU A 22 5.54 17.62 -31.84
C LEU A 22 6.12 16.28 -32.28
N LEU A 23 5.28 15.30 -32.61
CA LEU A 23 5.72 14.03 -33.16
C LEU A 23 6.54 14.22 -34.44
N HIS A 24 6.08 15.07 -35.36
CA HIS A 24 6.83 15.40 -36.58
C HIS A 24 8.17 16.08 -36.27
N ALA A 25 8.21 16.98 -35.29
CA ALA A 25 9.45 17.60 -34.85
C ALA A 25 10.44 16.56 -34.28
N ILE A 26 9.97 15.62 -33.46
CA ILE A 26 10.79 14.50 -32.94
C ILE A 26 11.31 13.64 -34.10
N ASN A 27 10.46 13.31 -35.08
CA ASN A 27 10.86 12.53 -36.25
C ASN A 27 11.91 13.26 -37.09
N SER A 28 11.81 14.58 -37.25
CA SER A 28 12.82 15.37 -37.98
C SER A 28 14.21 15.34 -37.33
N LYS A 29 14.28 15.16 -35.99
CA LYS A 29 15.53 15.06 -35.23
C LYS A 29 16.15 13.67 -35.22
N GLU A 30 15.50 12.67 -35.84
CA GLU A 30 16.01 11.30 -35.90
C GLU A 30 17.39 11.21 -36.59
N SER A 31 17.54 11.90 -37.73
CA SER A 31 18.81 11.90 -38.48
C SER A 31 19.96 12.54 -37.69
N TRP A 32 19.64 13.58 -36.90
CA TRP A 32 20.61 14.22 -36.02
C TRP A 32 21.07 13.26 -34.92
N ALA A 33 20.16 12.59 -34.23
CA ALA A 33 20.50 11.64 -33.16
C ALA A 33 21.29 10.43 -33.72
N LEU A 34 20.93 9.95 -34.92
CA LEU A 34 21.62 8.84 -35.58
C LEU A 34 23.08 9.18 -35.93
N GLY A 35 23.37 10.45 -36.26
CA GLY A 35 24.72 10.93 -36.56
C GLY A 35 25.66 11.04 -35.36
N LEU A 36 25.15 10.94 -34.13
CA LEU A 36 25.95 11.06 -32.91
C LEU A 36 26.72 9.77 -32.60
N SER A 37 27.95 9.91 -32.12
CA SER A 37 28.76 8.85 -31.52
C SER A 37 28.30 8.51 -30.10
N ALA A 38 28.70 7.35 -29.56
CA ALA A 38 28.27 6.91 -28.23
C ALA A 38 28.68 7.88 -27.10
N GLU A 39 29.88 8.46 -27.18
CA GLU A 39 30.38 9.42 -26.19
C GLU A 39 29.61 10.74 -26.17
N GLU A 40 28.90 11.07 -27.26
CA GLU A 40 28.15 12.31 -27.37
C GLU A 40 26.80 12.25 -26.64
N PHE A 41 26.24 11.07 -26.38
CA PHE A 41 24.93 10.95 -25.72
C PHE A 41 24.94 11.54 -24.30
N PRO A 42 25.87 11.15 -23.40
CA PRO A 42 25.99 11.78 -22.09
C PRO A 42 26.34 13.28 -22.18
N ARG A 43 27.11 13.69 -23.19
CA ARG A 43 27.44 15.11 -23.41
C ARG A 43 26.21 15.94 -23.79
N GLN A 44 25.32 15.40 -24.62
CA GLN A 44 24.05 16.07 -24.94
C GLN A 44 23.15 16.15 -23.71
N THR A 45 23.09 15.10 -22.89
CA THR A 45 22.37 15.13 -21.61
C THR A 45 22.89 16.25 -20.69
N GLN A 46 24.21 16.39 -20.56
CA GLN A 46 24.79 17.49 -19.78
C GLN A 46 24.43 18.86 -20.38
N ARG A 47 24.53 19.00 -21.71
CA ARG A 47 24.13 20.24 -22.39
C ARG A 47 22.65 20.59 -22.16
N PHE A 48 21.76 19.61 -22.13
CA PHE A 48 20.35 19.85 -21.81
C PHE A 48 20.17 20.31 -20.36
N ARG A 49 20.88 19.71 -19.39
CA ARG A 49 20.89 20.18 -18.00
C ARG A 49 21.38 21.62 -17.89
N ASP A 50 22.43 21.99 -18.61
CA ASP A 50 22.98 23.35 -18.61
C ASP A 50 21.98 24.36 -19.21
N ARG A 51 21.26 23.98 -20.27
CA ARG A 51 20.20 24.79 -20.89
C ARG A 51 19.01 25.02 -19.95
N ILE A 52 18.60 23.99 -19.21
CA ILE A 52 17.56 24.11 -18.18
C ILE A 52 18.02 25.06 -17.07
N ALA A 53 19.28 24.95 -16.63
CA ALA A 53 19.85 25.87 -15.65
C ALA A 53 19.90 27.33 -16.15
N GLN A 54 19.96 27.55 -17.48
CA GLN A 54 19.88 28.86 -18.12
C GLN A 54 18.43 29.36 -18.32
N GLY A 55 17.41 28.59 -17.93
CA GLY A 55 16.00 28.97 -17.95
C GLY A 55 15.18 28.39 -19.11
N GLU A 56 15.74 27.51 -19.93
CA GLU A 56 14.98 26.80 -20.97
C GLU A 56 14.00 25.79 -20.35
N THR A 57 12.78 25.69 -20.88
CA THR A 57 11.76 24.77 -20.34
C THR A 57 11.92 23.35 -20.88
N LEU A 58 11.41 22.36 -20.14
CA LEU A 58 11.41 20.96 -20.60
C LEU A 58 10.68 20.78 -21.93
N ASP A 59 9.58 21.52 -22.15
CA ASP A 59 8.77 21.43 -23.36
C ASP A 59 9.56 21.79 -24.63
N GLN A 60 10.48 22.75 -24.53
CA GLN A 60 11.31 23.18 -25.65
C GLN A 60 12.34 22.11 -26.04
N LEU A 61 12.74 21.27 -25.08
CA LEU A 61 13.71 20.18 -25.28
C LEU A 61 13.07 18.89 -25.81
N ILE A 62 11.73 18.77 -25.79
CA ILE A 62 11.00 17.57 -26.21
C ILE A 62 11.54 16.97 -27.53
N PRO A 63 11.66 17.73 -28.64
CA PRO A 63 12.07 17.14 -29.92
C PRO A 63 13.44 16.47 -29.90
N GLU A 64 14.40 17.09 -29.20
CA GLU A 64 15.78 16.63 -29.14
C GLU A 64 15.94 15.50 -28.12
N ALA A 65 15.35 15.65 -26.93
CA ALA A 65 15.41 14.67 -25.87
C ALA A 65 14.71 13.35 -26.25
N PHE A 66 13.52 13.42 -26.88
CA PHE A 66 12.79 12.22 -27.31
C PHE A 66 13.51 11.53 -28.49
N ALA A 67 14.09 12.29 -29.42
CA ALA A 67 14.86 11.70 -30.50
C ALA A 67 16.12 10.99 -29.99
N LEU A 68 16.81 11.58 -29.00
CA LEU A 68 17.99 10.98 -28.37
C LEU A 68 17.63 9.71 -27.58
N ALA A 69 16.55 9.75 -26.79
CA ALA A 69 16.06 8.57 -26.06
C ALA A 69 15.63 7.43 -27.00
N ARG A 70 14.97 7.75 -28.11
CA ARG A 70 14.60 6.78 -29.15
C ARG A 70 15.81 6.11 -29.77
N GLU A 71 16.85 6.89 -30.10
CA GLU A 71 18.07 6.34 -30.70
C GLU A 71 18.88 5.53 -29.69
N ALA A 72 18.93 5.95 -28.43
CA ALA A 72 19.54 5.16 -27.35
C ALA A 72 18.85 3.79 -27.22
N ALA A 73 17.52 3.74 -27.19
CA ALA A 73 16.76 2.49 -27.15
C ALA A 73 17.06 1.58 -28.36
N ARG A 74 17.15 2.17 -29.57
CA ARG A 74 17.53 1.42 -30.76
C ARG A 74 18.90 0.78 -30.64
N ARG A 75 19.89 1.52 -30.16
CA ARG A 75 21.29 1.05 -30.08
C ARG A 75 21.50 0.02 -28.98
N THR A 76 20.83 0.16 -27.84
CA THR A 76 21.05 -0.72 -26.68
C THR A 76 20.11 -1.91 -26.65
N LEU A 77 18.84 -1.74 -27.03
CA LEU A 77 17.83 -2.80 -27.00
C LEU A 77 17.55 -3.40 -28.39
N GLY A 78 18.00 -2.76 -29.46
CA GLY A 78 17.63 -3.15 -30.83
C GLY A 78 16.22 -2.73 -31.24
N GLU A 79 15.50 -2.00 -30.39
CA GLU A 79 14.10 -1.62 -30.59
C GLU A 79 14.01 -0.12 -30.91
N ARG A 80 13.39 0.23 -32.04
CA ARG A 80 13.04 1.62 -32.36
C ARG A 80 11.65 1.92 -31.79
N PRO A 81 11.51 2.81 -30.79
CA PRO A 81 10.20 3.29 -30.37
C PRO A 81 9.32 3.75 -31.54
N TYR A 82 8.08 3.24 -31.59
CA TYR A 82 7.08 3.61 -32.59
C TYR A 82 6.51 5.00 -32.33
N ASP A 83 5.90 5.58 -33.37
CA ASP A 83 5.27 6.89 -33.29
C ASP A 83 4.16 6.93 -32.22
N VAL A 84 3.39 5.84 -32.06
CA VAL A 84 2.38 5.71 -30.99
C VAL A 84 3.00 5.67 -29.59
N GLN A 85 4.21 5.11 -29.45
CA GLN A 85 4.94 5.08 -28.18
C GLN A 85 5.51 6.45 -27.83
N LEU A 86 5.99 7.20 -28.83
CA LEU A 86 6.41 8.60 -28.64
C LEU A 86 5.22 9.49 -28.24
N LEU A 87 4.06 9.31 -28.88
CA LEU A 87 2.82 9.98 -28.46
C LEU A 87 2.45 9.63 -27.02
N GLY A 88 2.58 8.35 -26.64
CA GLY A 88 2.39 7.93 -25.25
C GLY A 88 3.35 8.63 -24.29
N GLY A 89 4.63 8.74 -24.64
CA GLY A 89 5.61 9.49 -23.85
C GLY A 89 5.28 10.99 -23.74
N LEU A 90 4.71 11.61 -24.77
CA LEU A 90 4.26 13.00 -24.73
C LEU A 90 3.09 13.18 -23.74
N VAL A 91 2.10 12.28 -23.77
CA VAL A 91 0.98 12.29 -22.82
C VAL A 91 1.47 12.12 -21.38
N LEU A 92 2.40 11.19 -21.14
CA LEU A 92 3.00 11.01 -19.83
C LEU A 92 3.71 12.30 -19.36
N HIS A 93 4.49 12.92 -20.25
CA HIS A 93 5.12 14.21 -19.96
C HIS A 93 4.10 15.35 -19.74
N GLN A 94 2.88 15.28 -20.26
CA GLN A 94 1.87 16.32 -19.97
C GLN A 94 1.23 16.16 -18.57
N GLY A 95 1.57 15.11 -17.82
CA GLY A 95 0.92 14.82 -16.53
C GLY A 95 -0.48 14.24 -16.72
N SER A 96 -0.65 13.41 -17.74
CA SER A 96 -1.93 12.75 -18.07
C SER A 96 -1.79 11.24 -18.07
N ILE A 97 -2.92 10.55 -18.19
CA ILE A 97 -2.99 9.10 -18.29
C ILE A 97 -3.02 8.71 -19.76
N VAL A 98 -2.07 7.87 -20.16
CA VAL A 98 -2.06 7.27 -21.48
C VAL A 98 -2.76 5.91 -21.45
N GLU A 99 -3.79 5.74 -22.28
CA GLU A 99 -4.33 4.43 -22.58
C GLU A 99 -3.64 3.86 -23.82
N MET A 100 -2.82 2.82 -23.62
CA MET A 100 -2.19 2.02 -24.67
C MET A 100 -2.51 0.55 -24.45
N LYS A 101 -3.06 -0.12 -25.47
CA LYS A 101 -3.43 -1.54 -25.36
C LYS A 101 -2.21 -2.41 -24.99
N THR A 102 -2.48 -3.55 -24.36
CA THR A 102 -1.43 -4.48 -23.92
C THR A 102 -0.62 -4.98 -25.13
N GLY A 103 0.70 -4.99 -25.01
CA GLY A 103 1.60 -5.35 -26.12
C GLY A 103 2.00 -4.19 -27.05
N GLU A 104 1.54 -2.95 -26.79
CA GLU A 104 2.04 -1.76 -27.50
C GLU A 104 3.38 -1.23 -26.95
N GLY A 105 3.97 -1.89 -25.95
CA GLY A 105 5.26 -1.52 -25.36
C GLY A 105 5.21 -0.35 -24.37
N LYS A 106 4.28 -0.39 -23.40
CA LYS A 106 4.09 0.65 -22.37
C LYS A 106 5.39 1.03 -21.65
N THR A 107 6.16 0.03 -21.21
CA THR A 107 7.44 0.24 -20.52
C THR A 107 8.39 1.10 -21.37
N LEU A 108 8.55 0.77 -22.65
CA LEU A 108 9.40 1.53 -23.57
C LEU A 108 8.85 2.94 -23.86
N SER A 109 7.52 3.10 -23.97
CA SER A 109 6.88 4.42 -24.14
C SER A 109 7.22 5.41 -23.00
N SER A 110 7.40 4.90 -21.78
CA SER A 110 7.71 5.74 -20.62
C SER A 110 9.13 6.30 -20.62
N VAL A 111 10.06 5.68 -21.34
CA VAL A 111 11.50 6.01 -21.30
C VAL A 111 11.78 7.45 -21.69
N ALA A 112 11.17 7.92 -22.79
CA ALA A 112 11.40 9.29 -23.26
C ALA A 112 10.87 10.34 -22.27
N ALA A 113 9.72 10.08 -21.65
CA ALA A 113 9.12 10.95 -20.64
C ALA A 113 9.96 10.96 -19.36
N ALA A 114 10.38 9.80 -18.86
CA ALA A 114 11.22 9.68 -17.69
C ALA A 114 12.59 10.36 -17.91
N TYR A 115 13.22 10.12 -19.06
CA TYR A 115 14.47 10.79 -19.46
C TYR A 115 14.34 12.31 -19.43
N LEU A 116 13.37 12.88 -20.14
CA LEU A 116 13.18 14.33 -20.20
C LEU A 116 12.98 14.96 -18.81
N ASN A 117 12.14 14.36 -17.97
CA ASN A 117 11.87 14.92 -16.64
C ASN A 117 13.05 14.70 -15.66
N SER A 118 13.86 13.66 -15.86
CA SER A 118 15.06 13.40 -15.05
C SER A 118 16.13 14.48 -15.22
N LEU A 119 16.12 15.25 -16.32
CA LEU A 119 17.05 16.34 -16.58
C LEU A 119 16.96 17.47 -15.54
N THR A 120 15.87 17.54 -14.77
CA THR A 120 15.73 18.52 -13.68
C THR A 120 16.59 18.18 -12.45
N GLY A 121 17.09 16.95 -12.32
CA GLY A 121 17.84 16.48 -11.15
C GLY A 121 16.99 16.28 -9.89
N GLN A 122 15.67 16.46 -9.96
CA GLN A 122 14.76 16.32 -8.81
C GLN A 122 14.28 14.86 -8.58
N GLY A 123 14.67 13.94 -9.47
CA GLY A 123 14.27 12.53 -9.43
C GLY A 123 12.93 12.24 -10.12
N VAL A 124 12.81 11.05 -10.72
CA VAL A 124 11.57 10.52 -11.31
C VAL A 124 11.26 9.17 -10.69
N HIS A 125 10.05 8.99 -10.16
CA HIS A 125 9.61 7.71 -9.62
C HIS A 125 8.79 6.94 -10.65
N MET A 126 9.29 5.76 -11.03
CA MET A 126 8.59 4.79 -11.87
C MET A 126 7.89 3.78 -10.97
N VAL A 127 6.56 3.81 -10.94
CA VAL A 127 5.77 3.00 -10.01
C VAL A 127 5.21 1.78 -10.73
N THR A 128 5.45 0.59 -10.18
CA THR A 128 4.91 -0.67 -10.69
C THR A 128 4.07 -1.40 -9.63
N VAL A 129 3.34 -2.43 -10.06
CA VAL A 129 2.42 -3.19 -9.19
C VAL A 129 3.14 -4.11 -8.20
N ASN A 130 4.36 -4.59 -8.50
CA ASN A 130 5.10 -5.49 -7.62
C ASN A 130 6.63 -5.38 -7.79
N ASP A 131 7.36 -5.87 -6.78
CA ASP A 131 8.82 -5.79 -6.68
C ASP A 131 9.53 -6.45 -7.88
N TYR A 132 8.98 -7.56 -8.39
CA TYR A 132 9.55 -8.25 -9.55
C TYR A 132 9.53 -7.35 -10.80
N LEU A 133 8.41 -6.66 -11.05
CA LEU A 133 8.30 -5.74 -12.18
C LEU A 133 9.20 -4.52 -11.99
N ALA A 134 9.28 -3.96 -10.78
CA ALA A 134 10.18 -2.85 -10.46
C ALA A 134 11.65 -3.22 -10.77
N GLU A 135 12.12 -4.37 -10.26
CA GLU A 135 13.49 -4.84 -10.49
C GLU A 135 13.73 -5.17 -11.97
N ARG A 136 12.81 -5.88 -12.61
CA ARG A 136 12.92 -6.28 -14.01
C ARG A 136 12.99 -5.06 -14.92
N ASP A 137 12.08 -4.11 -14.78
CA ASP A 137 11.99 -2.96 -15.66
C ASP A 137 13.14 -1.98 -15.44
N ALA A 138 13.57 -1.80 -14.19
CA ALA A 138 14.79 -1.07 -13.88
C ALA A 138 16.00 -1.68 -14.60
N LYS A 139 16.23 -2.99 -14.46
CA LYS A 139 17.36 -3.68 -15.11
C LYS A 139 17.24 -3.71 -16.63
N TRP A 140 16.04 -3.83 -17.17
CA TRP A 140 15.79 -3.90 -18.60
C TRP A 140 16.01 -2.54 -19.28
N MET A 141 15.56 -1.44 -18.66
CA MET A 141 15.71 -0.09 -19.22
C MET A 141 17.05 0.57 -18.83
N LYS A 142 17.75 0.08 -17.81
CA LYS A 142 19.04 0.60 -17.36
C LYS A 142 20.07 0.80 -18.48
N PRO A 143 20.28 -0.13 -19.43
CA PRO A 143 21.22 0.10 -20.53
C PRO A 143 20.89 1.35 -21.35
N VAL A 144 19.61 1.67 -21.56
CA VAL A 144 19.18 2.86 -22.30
C VAL A 144 19.53 4.13 -21.52
N TYR A 145 19.21 4.15 -20.24
CA TYR A 145 19.48 5.30 -19.37
C TYR A 145 20.97 5.51 -19.11
N ASP A 146 21.72 4.44 -18.86
CA ASP A 146 23.17 4.49 -18.69
C ASP A 146 23.85 5.04 -19.97
N TYR A 147 23.37 4.63 -21.16
CA TYR A 147 23.86 5.17 -22.45
C TYR A 147 23.58 6.68 -22.61
N LEU A 148 22.48 7.17 -22.03
CA LEU A 148 22.14 8.59 -21.96
C LEU A 148 22.86 9.34 -20.83
N GLY A 149 23.59 8.65 -19.95
CA GLY A 149 24.23 9.25 -18.77
C GLY A 149 23.27 9.53 -17.60
N ILE A 150 22.17 8.79 -17.51
CA ILE A 150 21.16 8.89 -16.45
C ILE A 150 21.28 7.70 -15.49
N SER A 151 21.30 7.99 -14.19
CA SER A 151 21.37 6.96 -13.16
C SER A 151 20.00 6.34 -12.86
N VAL A 152 19.98 5.01 -12.67
CA VAL A 152 18.76 4.25 -12.37
C VAL A 152 18.95 3.46 -11.08
N GLY A 153 18.03 3.66 -10.14
CA GLY A 153 17.89 2.88 -8.92
C GLY A 153 16.57 2.11 -8.87
N PHE A 154 16.45 1.17 -7.94
CA PHE A 154 15.19 0.50 -7.65
C PHE A 154 15.08 0.16 -6.16
N VAL A 155 13.85 0.18 -5.63
CA VAL A 155 13.55 -0.08 -4.22
C VAL A 155 12.66 -1.30 -4.12
N LEU A 156 13.07 -2.27 -3.29
CA LEU A 156 12.35 -3.51 -3.03
C LEU A 156 12.03 -3.65 -1.53
N SER A 157 11.00 -4.43 -1.21
CA SER A 157 10.58 -4.71 0.16
C SER A 157 11.66 -5.31 1.04
N SER A 158 12.54 -6.15 0.47
CA SER A 158 13.65 -6.81 1.18
C SER A 158 14.86 -5.92 1.48
N MET A 159 14.87 -4.68 1.00
CA MET A 159 16.01 -3.77 1.16
C MET A 159 16.04 -3.09 2.53
N ASP A 160 17.22 -3.12 3.15
CA ASP A 160 17.49 -2.37 4.38
C ASP A 160 17.47 -0.86 4.14
N PRO A 161 17.04 -0.03 5.12
CA PRO A 161 16.92 1.42 4.95
C PRO A 161 18.17 2.11 4.42
N GLU A 162 19.36 1.70 4.87
CA GLU A 162 20.64 2.29 4.44
C GLU A 162 20.92 2.05 2.94
N THR A 163 20.40 0.94 2.39
CA THR A 163 20.53 0.62 0.97
C THR A 163 19.53 1.37 0.09
N ARG A 164 18.43 1.89 0.66
CA ARG A 164 17.37 2.62 -0.08
C ARG A 164 17.77 4.04 -0.44
N GLN A 165 18.49 4.73 0.44
CA GLN A 165 18.91 6.13 0.22
C GLN A 165 19.69 6.35 -1.10
N PRO A 166 20.70 5.53 -1.47
CA PRO A 166 21.35 5.68 -2.77
C PRO A 166 20.44 5.33 -3.95
N GLN A 167 19.43 4.46 -3.77
CA GLN A 167 18.46 4.14 -4.83
C GLN A 167 17.56 5.34 -5.13
N TYR A 168 17.05 6.03 -4.10
CA TYR A 168 16.28 7.26 -4.26
C TYR A 168 17.11 8.43 -4.79
N ALA A 169 18.42 8.44 -4.53
CA ALA A 169 19.34 9.46 -5.04
C ALA A 169 19.59 9.36 -6.55
N ALA A 170 19.27 8.23 -7.19
CA ALA A 170 19.35 8.06 -8.63
C ALA A 170 18.33 8.95 -9.37
N ASP A 171 18.69 9.42 -10.57
CA ASP A 171 17.86 10.27 -11.42
C ASP A 171 16.47 9.67 -11.69
N ILE A 172 16.40 8.34 -11.82
CA ILE A 172 15.16 7.57 -11.98
C ILE A 172 15.15 6.42 -10.96
N THR A 173 14.05 6.26 -10.24
CA THR A 173 13.87 5.22 -9.21
C THR A 173 12.64 4.38 -9.52
N TYR A 174 12.82 3.07 -9.69
CA TYR A 174 11.73 2.12 -9.82
C TYR A 174 11.31 1.58 -8.47
N ALA A 175 10.02 1.57 -8.17
CA ALA A 175 9.51 1.06 -6.89
C ALA A 175 8.06 0.63 -7.02
N THR A 176 7.53 -0.01 -5.97
CA THR A 176 6.09 -0.23 -5.85
C THR A 176 5.42 0.93 -5.12
N ASN A 177 4.12 1.09 -5.33
CA ASN A 177 3.29 2.04 -4.58
C ASN A 177 3.41 1.82 -3.06
N ASN A 178 3.43 0.55 -2.62
CA ASN A 178 3.60 0.19 -1.22
C ASN A 178 4.94 0.68 -0.66
N GLU A 179 6.06 0.35 -1.32
CA GLU A 179 7.39 0.75 -0.83
C GLU A 179 7.55 2.27 -0.78
N LEU A 180 7.08 2.97 -1.81
CA LEU A 180 7.09 4.44 -1.86
C LEU A 180 6.27 5.06 -0.73
N GLY A 181 5.05 4.58 -0.51
CA GLY A 181 4.18 5.13 0.54
C GLY A 181 4.67 4.79 1.94
N PHE A 182 5.18 3.57 2.17
CA PHE A 182 5.74 3.21 3.47
C PHE A 182 7.07 3.91 3.76
N ASP A 183 7.93 4.13 2.76
CA ASP A 183 9.14 4.94 2.95
C ASP A 183 8.79 6.39 3.29
N TYR A 184 7.74 6.96 2.68
CA TYR A 184 7.23 8.26 3.07
C TYR A 184 6.76 8.29 4.52
N LEU A 185 5.95 7.31 4.95
CA LEU A 185 5.51 7.22 6.34
C LEU A 185 6.71 7.05 7.30
N ARG A 186 7.69 6.20 6.96
CA ARG A 186 8.92 5.99 7.74
C ARG A 186 9.77 7.23 7.84
N ASP A 187 9.92 7.99 6.76
CA ASP A 187 10.70 9.22 6.72
C ASP A 187 10.12 10.29 7.65
N ASN A 188 8.79 10.37 7.76
CA ASN A 188 8.12 11.29 8.68
C ASN A 188 8.17 10.84 10.16
N MET A 189 8.67 9.64 10.43
CA MET A 189 8.94 9.14 11.79
C MET A 189 10.43 9.20 12.17
N ARG A 190 11.33 9.63 11.27
CA ARG A 190 12.77 9.75 11.57
C ARG A 190 13.05 10.92 12.50
N TRP A 191 14.05 10.75 13.37
CA TRP A 191 14.50 11.76 14.33
C TRP A 191 15.71 12.56 13.82
N GLU A 192 16.21 12.21 12.64
CA GLU A 192 17.35 12.85 11.99
C GLU A 192 17.05 13.02 10.50
N MET A 193 17.33 14.21 9.94
CA MET A 193 17.13 14.47 8.51
C MET A 193 17.99 13.57 7.62
N GLY A 194 19.22 13.27 8.04
CA GLY A 194 20.14 12.40 7.27
C GLY A 194 19.68 10.94 7.16
N LYS A 195 18.71 10.51 7.98
CA LYS A 195 18.14 9.17 7.97
C LYS A 195 16.88 9.03 7.11
N LYS A 196 16.38 10.13 6.52
CA LYS A 196 15.32 10.07 5.51
C LYS A 196 15.87 9.48 4.22
N VAL A 197 15.11 8.58 3.60
CA VAL A 197 15.54 7.86 2.38
C VAL A 197 15.06 8.55 1.11
N GLN A 198 13.87 9.17 1.12
CA GLN A 198 13.30 9.89 -0.02
C GLN A 198 13.85 11.31 -0.11
N ARG A 199 13.80 11.88 -1.33
CA ARG A 199 14.27 13.25 -1.63
C ARG A 199 13.19 14.17 -2.20
N GLY A 200 11.93 13.90 -1.87
CA GLY A 200 10.76 14.65 -2.31
C GLY A 200 9.92 13.95 -3.39
N HIS A 201 8.89 14.64 -3.89
CA HIS A 201 7.88 14.10 -4.80
C HIS A 201 7.78 14.97 -6.06
N ALA A 202 8.75 14.87 -6.96
CA ALA A 202 8.81 15.72 -8.16
C ALA A 202 7.90 15.21 -9.29
N TYR A 203 8.13 13.98 -9.76
CA TYR A 203 7.36 13.38 -10.83
C TYR A 203 7.19 11.87 -10.63
N ALA A 204 5.96 11.38 -10.77
CA ALA A 204 5.65 9.96 -10.79
C ALA A 204 5.01 9.54 -12.13
N ILE A 205 5.50 8.42 -12.66
CA ILE A 205 4.85 7.68 -13.75
C ILE A 205 4.38 6.35 -13.18
N ILE A 206 3.07 6.18 -13.09
CA ILE A 206 2.46 4.96 -12.57
C ILE A 206 2.15 4.00 -13.73
N ASP A 207 2.87 2.88 -13.78
CA ASP A 207 2.47 1.76 -14.63
C ASP A 207 1.24 1.06 -14.04
N GLU A 208 0.34 0.64 -14.93
CA GLU A 208 -0.91 0.00 -14.53
C GLU A 208 -1.72 0.84 -13.52
N ILE A 209 -1.81 2.15 -13.81
CA ILE A 209 -2.38 3.17 -12.92
C ILE A 209 -3.81 2.86 -12.46
N ASP A 210 -4.60 2.20 -13.28
CA ASP A 210 -5.95 1.77 -12.94
C ASP A 210 -5.95 0.76 -11.80
N SER A 211 -4.98 -0.15 -11.73
CA SER A 211 -4.94 -1.04 -10.58
C SER A 211 -4.43 -0.37 -9.32
N ILE A 212 -3.41 0.48 -9.42
CA ILE A 212 -2.84 1.13 -8.24
C ILE A 212 -3.81 2.16 -7.65
N LEU A 213 -4.42 3.00 -8.50
CA LEU A 213 -5.25 4.12 -8.05
C LEU A 213 -6.74 3.82 -7.94
N ILE A 214 -7.22 2.67 -8.44
CA ILE A 214 -8.64 2.28 -8.39
C ILE A 214 -8.83 0.94 -7.66
N ASP A 215 -8.04 -0.10 -8.00
CA ASP A 215 -8.22 -1.43 -7.41
C ASP A 215 -7.63 -1.52 -5.99
N GLU A 216 -6.39 -1.07 -5.83
CA GLU A 216 -5.63 -1.14 -4.57
C GLU A 216 -5.93 0.03 -3.63
N SER A 217 -6.48 1.13 -4.15
CA SER A 217 -6.80 2.34 -3.38
C SER A 217 -8.03 2.22 -2.46
N ARG A 218 -8.49 0.98 -2.22
CA ARG A 218 -9.55 0.61 -1.29
C ARG A 218 -9.08 0.61 0.16
N THR A 219 -7.79 0.39 0.41
CA THR A 219 -7.23 0.32 1.77
C THR A 219 -6.08 1.32 1.91
N PRO A 220 -6.02 2.12 2.99
CA PRO A 220 -4.89 3.00 3.24
C PRO A 220 -3.64 2.21 3.64
N LEU A 221 -2.48 2.85 3.50
CA LEU A 221 -1.23 2.37 4.07
C LEU A 221 -1.19 2.74 5.54
N ILE A 222 -0.99 1.74 6.40
CA ILE A 222 -1.00 1.91 7.86
C ILE A 222 0.29 1.30 8.42
N ILE A 223 1.00 2.07 9.24
CA ILE A 223 2.05 1.57 10.13
C ILE A 223 1.46 1.53 11.53
N SER A 224 1.40 0.33 12.10
CA SER A 224 0.99 0.13 13.49
C SER A 224 2.19 -0.19 14.36
N GLY A 225 2.21 0.37 15.57
CA GLY A 225 3.25 0.15 16.57
C GLY A 225 2.68 -0.58 17.79
N PRO A 226 3.50 -1.41 18.45
CA PRO A 226 3.09 -2.03 19.70
C PRO A 226 2.92 -0.94 20.76
N VAL A 227 1.85 -1.01 21.54
CA VAL A 227 1.67 -0.18 22.73
C VAL A 227 1.55 -1.11 23.92
N GLU A 228 2.36 -0.85 24.96
CA GLU A 228 2.16 -1.47 26.26
C GLU A 228 0.85 -0.92 26.83
N ASP A 229 -0.23 -1.68 26.64
CA ASP A 229 -1.56 -1.33 27.12
C ASP A 229 -2.15 -2.53 27.89
N ASP A 230 -2.97 -2.23 28.90
CA ASP A 230 -3.71 -3.22 29.68
C ASP A 230 -4.84 -3.88 28.85
N THR A 231 -5.01 -3.54 27.57
CA THR A 231 -6.03 -4.11 26.67
C THR A 231 -6.01 -5.64 26.66
N ALA A 232 -4.82 -6.26 26.62
CA ALA A 232 -4.68 -7.71 26.67
C ALA A 232 -5.26 -8.29 27.97
N LYS A 233 -5.05 -7.60 29.09
CA LYS A 233 -5.62 -7.96 30.39
C LYS A 233 -7.14 -7.76 30.40
N ARG A 234 -7.65 -6.66 29.82
CA ARG A 234 -9.10 -6.41 29.71
C ARG A 234 -9.82 -7.50 28.91
N PHE A 235 -9.26 -7.95 27.79
CA PHE A 235 -9.83 -9.07 27.03
C PHE A 235 -9.79 -10.40 27.80
N GLN A 236 -8.73 -10.67 28.57
CA GLN A 236 -8.67 -11.85 29.45
C GLN A 236 -9.73 -11.81 30.56
N ASP A 237 -10.02 -10.61 31.09
CA ASP A 237 -11.01 -10.43 32.15
C ASP A 237 -12.45 -10.56 31.62
N VAL A 238 -12.71 -10.10 30.40
CA VAL A 238 -14.05 -10.09 29.76
C VAL A 238 -14.42 -11.42 29.11
N ASP A 239 -13.48 -12.13 28.48
CA ASP A 239 -13.76 -13.37 27.73
C ASP A 239 -14.58 -14.42 28.52
N PRO A 240 -14.27 -14.72 29.81
CA PRO A 240 -15.06 -15.66 30.59
C PRO A 240 -16.49 -15.19 30.86
N LEU A 241 -16.72 -13.87 30.87
CA LEU A 241 -18.02 -13.25 31.21
C LEU A 241 -19.04 -13.38 30.07
N VAL A 242 -18.59 -13.55 28.84
CA VAL A 242 -19.45 -13.70 27.65
C VAL A 242 -20.40 -14.89 27.79
N ASN A 243 -19.96 -15.97 28.45
CA ASN A 243 -20.77 -17.18 28.65
C ASN A 243 -22.01 -16.98 29.54
N PHE A 244 -22.07 -15.89 30.30
CA PHE A 244 -23.23 -15.56 31.13
C PHE A 244 -24.32 -14.82 30.35
N LEU A 245 -24.03 -14.33 29.14
CA LEU A 245 -24.99 -13.65 28.28
C LEU A 245 -25.79 -14.66 27.44
N GLN A 246 -27.10 -14.43 27.33
CA GLN A 246 -28.05 -15.26 26.57
C GLN A 246 -28.50 -14.55 25.29
N GLU A 247 -28.52 -15.28 24.18
CA GLU A 247 -29.06 -14.76 22.92
C GLU A 247 -30.58 -14.58 23.00
N CYS A 248 -31.11 -13.52 22.38
CA CYS A 248 -32.56 -13.31 22.29
C CYS A 248 -33.28 -14.43 21.52
N THR A 249 -34.46 -14.82 21.99
CA THR A 249 -35.31 -15.81 21.29
C THR A 249 -35.76 -15.29 19.92
N LYS A 250 -35.50 -16.05 18.85
CA LYS A 250 -35.97 -15.78 17.49
C LYS A 250 -37.42 -16.27 17.32
N ASP A 251 -38.19 -15.61 16.45
CA ASP A 251 -39.55 -16.07 16.11
C ASP A 251 -39.48 -17.34 15.25
N GLU A 252 -40.19 -18.39 15.66
CA GLU A 252 -40.19 -19.72 15.03
C GLU A 252 -40.69 -19.71 13.57
N LYS A 253 -41.50 -18.71 13.18
CA LYS A 253 -42.08 -18.62 11.83
C LYS A 253 -41.20 -17.88 10.83
N THR A 254 -40.40 -16.92 11.27
CA THR A 254 -39.62 -16.01 10.41
C THR A 254 -38.12 -16.19 10.56
N GLY A 255 -37.65 -16.83 11.64
CA GLY A 255 -36.23 -17.00 11.93
C GLY A 255 -35.51 -15.69 12.28
N THR A 256 -36.26 -14.61 12.54
CA THR A 256 -35.74 -13.27 12.83
C THR A 256 -36.09 -12.84 14.27
N TYR A 257 -35.34 -11.88 14.82
CA TYR A 257 -35.65 -11.31 16.13
C TYR A 257 -36.92 -10.45 16.07
N PRO A 258 -37.75 -10.44 17.13
CA PRO A 258 -38.87 -9.51 17.25
C PRO A 258 -38.42 -8.04 17.14
N GLU A 259 -39.18 -7.24 16.39
CA GLU A 259 -38.95 -5.80 16.25
C GLU A 259 -39.41 -5.01 17.48
N GLU A 260 -40.44 -5.49 18.19
CA GLU A 260 -40.98 -4.84 19.38
C GLU A 260 -40.07 -5.07 20.61
N PRO A 261 -39.62 -4.01 21.30
CA PRO A 261 -38.71 -4.11 22.44
C PRO A 261 -39.23 -4.98 23.60
N GLU A 262 -40.55 -4.98 23.84
CA GLU A 262 -41.20 -5.67 24.95
C GLU A 262 -41.22 -7.21 24.79
N LEU A 263 -41.06 -7.70 23.56
CA LEU A 263 -41.06 -9.14 23.23
C LEU A 263 -39.64 -9.75 23.21
N LEU A 264 -38.60 -8.95 23.39
CA LEU A 264 -37.21 -9.40 23.38
C LEU A 264 -36.82 -10.02 24.71
N LYS A 265 -36.73 -11.36 24.73
CA LYS A 265 -36.22 -12.12 25.87
C LYS A 265 -34.80 -12.59 25.60
N GLY A 266 -33.81 -11.87 26.14
CA GLY A 266 -32.39 -12.17 26.07
C GLY A 266 -31.50 -10.93 26.18
N ASP A 267 -30.19 -11.14 26.19
CA ASP A 267 -29.17 -10.12 26.45
C ASP A 267 -28.60 -9.50 25.15
N TYR A 268 -28.62 -10.23 24.02
CA TYR A 268 -28.08 -9.73 22.74
C TYR A 268 -28.74 -10.36 21.50
N LYS A 269 -28.61 -9.66 20.37
CA LYS A 269 -28.99 -10.07 19.01
C LYS A 269 -27.76 -10.23 18.12
N LEU A 270 -27.79 -11.21 17.21
CA LEU A 270 -26.74 -11.48 16.24
C LEU A 270 -27.23 -11.22 14.81
N GLU A 271 -26.54 -10.36 14.07
CA GLU A 271 -26.79 -10.21 12.63
C GLU A 271 -25.68 -10.93 11.85
N GLU A 272 -25.95 -12.17 11.44
CA GLU A 272 -24.95 -13.04 10.79
C GLU A 272 -24.44 -12.48 9.46
N LYS A 273 -25.30 -11.84 8.65
CA LYS A 273 -24.92 -11.28 7.34
C LYS A 273 -23.90 -10.15 7.42
N SER A 274 -24.02 -9.30 8.44
CA SER A 274 -23.14 -8.16 8.66
C SER A 274 -22.06 -8.45 9.70
N LYS A 275 -22.08 -9.65 10.31
CA LYS A 275 -21.27 -10.06 11.46
C LYS A 275 -21.30 -9.03 12.61
N ARG A 276 -22.51 -8.52 12.93
CA ARG A 276 -22.74 -7.54 14.01
C ARG A 276 -23.43 -8.16 15.21
N VAL A 277 -23.14 -7.57 16.38
CA VAL A 277 -23.76 -7.88 17.67
C VAL A 277 -24.45 -6.61 18.17
N MET A 278 -25.67 -6.74 18.68
CA MET A 278 -26.40 -5.65 19.32
C MET A 278 -26.89 -6.10 20.69
N PHE A 279 -26.56 -5.36 21.75
CA PHE A 279 -27.05 -5.64 23.10
C PHE A 279 -28.46 -5.07 23.31
N THR A 280 -29.26 -5.75 24.11
CA THR A 280 -30.54 -5.23 24.63
C THR A 280 -30.28 -4.39 25.89
N ASP A 281 -31.26 -3.58 26.31
CA ASP A 281 -31.15 -2.83 27.58
C ASP A 281 -30.93 -3.77 28.78
N ALA A 282 -31.59 -4.93 28.78
CA ALA A 282 -31.38 -5.98 29.77
C ALA A 282 -29.94 -6.55 29.72
N GLY A 283 -29.40 -6.75 28.52
CA GLY A 283 -28.01 -7.20 28.34
C GLY A 283 -26.99 -6.18 28.82
N MET A 284 -27.21 -4.88 28.57
CA MET A 284 -26.34 -3.81 29.08
C MET A 284 -26.32 -3.76 30.60
N ASN A 285 -27.48 -3.87 31.26
CA ASN A 285 -27.57 -3.91 32.72
C ASN A 285 -26.83 -5.14 33.28
N LYS A 286 -26.97 -6.30 32.64
CA LYS A 286 -26.29 -7.53 33.05
C LYS A 286 -24.77 -7.46 32.87
N ILE A 287 -24.29 -6.79 31.83
CA ILE A 287 -22.85 -6.50 31.63
C ILE A 287 -22.34 -5.61 32.78
N GLU A 288 -23.08 -4.56 33.14
CA GLU A 288 -22.74 -3.68 34.26
C GLU A 288 -22.63 -4.46 35.59
N GLU A 289 -23.62 -5.31 35.89
CA GLU A 289 -23.61 -6.15 37.09
C GLU A 289 -22.41 -7.11 37.13
N LEU A 290 -22.10 -7.78 36.01
CA LEU A 290 -20.98 -8.72 35.91
C LEU A 290 -19.63 -8.01 36.13
N LEU A 291 -19.47 -6.81 35.59
CA LEU A 291 -18.25 -6.02 35.74
C LEU A 291 -18.08 -5.47 37.17
N GLN A 292 -19.17 -5.03 37.80
CA GLN A 292 -19.16 -4.57 39.20
C GLN A 292 -18.86 -5.72 40.17
N GLN A 293 -19.45 -6.91 39.97
CA GLN A 293 -19.19 -8.09 40.80
C GLN A 293 -17.71 -8.50 40.80
N ARG A 294 -17.03 -8.34 39.66
CA ARG A 294 -15.60 -8.60 39.52
C ARG A 294 -14.68 -7.42 39.88
N LYS A 295 -15.26 -6.29 40.29
CA LYS A 295 -14.55 -5.04 40.62
C LYS A 295 -13.71 -4.50 39.45
N LEU A 296 -14.17 -4.72 38.21
CA LEU A 296 -13.48 -4.25 37.00
C LEU A 296 -13.85 -2.79 36.66
N ILE A 297 -15.04 -2.34 37.08
CA ILE A 297 -15.51 -0.95 36.97
C ILE A 297 -15.96 -0.40 38.33
N GLN A 298 -15.93 0.92 38.47
CA GLN A 298 -16.58 1.65 39.55
C GLN A 298 -17.64 2.60 38.94
N GLY A 299 -18.86 2.57 39.46
CA GLY A 299 -19.98 3.35 38.92
C GLY A 299 -20.67 2.67 37.73
N SER A 300 -21.37 3.48 36.92
CA SER A 300 -22.17 2.99 35.79
C SER A 300 -21.30 2.62 34.58
N LEU A 301 -21.78 1.69 33.75
CA LEU A 301 -21.17 1.31 32.47
C LEU A 301 -21.10 2.50 31.48
N PHE A 302 -21.98 3.50 31.64
CA PHE A 302 -22.08 4.64 30.73
C PHE A 302 -21.19 5.83 31.11
N SER A 303 -20.32 5.72 32.11
CA SER A 303 -19.31 6.75 32.39
C SER A 303 -18.18 6.71 31.35
N GLY A 304 -17.54 7.85 31.10
CA GLY A 304 -16.53 8.00 30.03
C GLY A 304 -15.40 6.97 30.09
N ASP A 305 -14.90 6.65 31.29
CA ASP A 305 -13.80 5.69 31.48
C ASP A 305 -14.24 4.22 31.39
N ASN A 306 -15.53 3.91 31.60
CA ASN A 306 -16.05 2.54 31.60
C ASN A 306 -16.64 2.12 30.25
N PHE A 307 -16.88 3.07 29.35
CA PHE A 307 -17.56 2.86 28.08
C PHE A 307 -16.82 1.86 27.17
N GLU A 308 -15.49 1.77 27.28
CA GLU A 308 -14.67 0.81 26.52
C GLU A 308 -15.04 -0.66 26.78
N PHE A 309 -15.59 -0.99 27.96
CA PHE A 309 -16.01 -2.37 28.24
C PHE A 309 -17.13 -2.85 27.32
N ILE A 310 -17.98 -1.95 26.82
CA ILE A 310 -18.98 -2.30 25.81
C ILE A 310 -18.28 -2.82 24.55
N HIS A 311 -17.19 -2.16 24.13
CA HIS A 311 -16.39 -2.61 23.00
C HIS A 311 -15.77 -3.98 23.26
N TYR A 312 -15.14 -4.20 24.42
CA TYR A 312 -14.54 -5.50 24.76
C TYR A 312 -15.57 -6.64 24.76
N PHE A 313 -16.76 -6.43 25.33
CA PHE A 313 -17.85 -7.41 25.30
C PHE A 313 -18.38 -7.64 23.88
N THR A 314 -18.50 -6.59 23.07
CA THR A 314 -18.92 -6.70 21.67
C THR A 314 -17.96 -7.61 20.90
N GLN A 315 -16.66 -7.36 20.99
CA GLN A 315 -15.66 -8.10 20.23
C GLN A 315 -15.49 -9.53 20.75
N ALA A 316 -15.53 -9.74 22.07
CA ALA A 316 -15.51 -11.08 22.66
C ALA A 316 -16.73 -11.90 22.21
N LEU A 317 -17.93 -11.33 22.22
CA LEU A 317 -19.13 -12.03 21.78
C LEU A 317 -19.11 -12.31 20.25
N ARG A 318 -18.60 -11.38 19.43
CA ARG A 318 -18.32 -11.61 18.00
C ARG A 318 -17.36 -12.78 17.81
N ALA A 319 -16.22 -12.78 18.50
CA ALA A 319 -15.23 -13.84 18.44
C ALA A 319 -15.81 -15.21 18.80
N HIS A 320 -16.69 -15.27 19.81
CA HIS A 320 -17.33 -16.51 20.25
C HIS A 320 -18.40 -17.03 19.28
N LYS A 321 -19.27 -16.16 18.79
CA LYS A 321 -20.50 -16.55 18.06
C LYS A 321 -20.44 -16.42 16.55
N LEU A 322 -19.65 -15.47 16.03
CA LEU A 322 -19.65 -15.10 14.61
C LEU A 322 -18.37 -15.49 13.87
N PHE A 323 -17.29 -15.80 14.59
CA PHE A 323 -16.02 -16.25 14.03
C PHE A 323 -15.72 -17.68 14.46
N LEU A 324 -15.76 -18.57 13.48
CA LEU A 324 -15.63 -20.01 13.64
C LEU A 324 -14.19 -20.46 13.34
N LYS A 325 -13.67 -21.30 14.23
CA LYS A 325 -12.39 -21.96 14.04
C LYS A 325 -12.47 -22.92 12.84
N ASP A 326 -11.40 -22.99 12.07
CA ASP A 326 -11.24 -23.76 10.84
C ASP A 326 -12.11 -23.29 9.66
N VAL A 327 -12.82 -22.17 9.81
CA VAL A 327 -13.59 -21.51 8.73
C VAL A 327 -13.10 -20.08 8.53
N ASP A 328 -13.17 -19.25 9.58
CA ASP A 328 -12.74 -17.85 9.52
C ASP A 328 -11.25 -17.69 9.92
N TYR A 329 -10.76 -18.55 10.80
CA TYR A 329 -9.36 -18.56 11.23
C TYR A 329 -8.92 -19.96 11.65
N VAL A 330 -7.61 -20.20 11.63
CA VAL A 330 -6.97 -21.40 12.17
C VAL A 330 -5.98 -21.02 13.27
N VAL A 331 -5.69 -21.96 14.16
CA VAL A 331 -4.65 -21.80 15.17
C VAL A 331 -3.44 -22.65 14.81
N GLN A 332 -2.31 -22.03 14.52
CA GLN A 332 -1.05 -22.70 14.20
C GLN A 332 0.10 -22.08 15.00
N GLU A 333 1.01 -22.91 15.51
CA GLU A 333 2.17 -22.45 16.32
C GLU A 333 1.81 -21.49 17.47
N ALA A 334 0.65 -21.70 18.11
CA ALA A 334 0.11 -20.81 19.14
C ALA A 334 -0.08 -19.36 18.65
N LYS A 335 -0.51 -19.19 17.40
CA LYS A 335 -0.96 -17.93 16.81
C LYS A 335 -2.27 -18.14 16.05
N VAL A 336 -3.10 -17.10 16.03
CA VAL A 336 -4.32 -17.05 15.22
C VAL A 336 -3.93 -16.58 13.82
N GLU A 337 -4.22 -17.39 12.81
CA GLU A 337 -3.99 -17.05 11.41
C GLU A 337 -5.32 -17.00 10.68
N ILE A 338 -5.57 -15.91 9.96
CA ILE A 338 -6.85 -15.66 9.29
C ILE A 338 -6.97 -16.56 8.07
N VAL A 339 -8.13 -17.17 7.89
CA VAL A 339 -8.49 -17.88 6.67
C VAL A 339 -9.31 -16.94 5.81
N ASP A 340 -8.87 -16.74 4.57
CA ASP A 340 -9.64 -16.00 3.58
C ASP A 340 -10.94 -16.75 3.27
N GLU A 341 -12.09 -16.14 3.60
CA GLU A 341 -13.43 -16.70 3.40
C GLU A 341 -13.71 -17.15 1.96
N PHE A 342 -13.04 -16.56 0.96
CA PHE A 342 -13.26 -16.84 -0.44
C PHE A 342 -12.28 -17.84 -1.04
N THR A 343 -11.11 -18.01 -0.42
CA THR A 343 -10.03 -18.85 -1.00
C THR A 343 -9.58 -19.99 -0.10
N GLY A 344 -10.02 -20.03 1.16
CA GLY A 344 -9.57 -21.01 2.16
C GLY A 344 -8.07 -20.90 2.49
N ARG A 345 -7.40 -19.83 2.04
CA ARG A 345 -5.97 -19.63 2.24
C ARG A 345 -5.69 -18.98 3.59
N ILE A 346 -4.61 -19.45 4.21
CA ILE A 346 -4.06 -18.85 5.42
C ILE A 346 -3.33 -17.56 5.05
N LEU A 347 -3.76 -16.44 5.62
CA LEU A 347 -3.21 -15.11 5.39
C LEU A 347 -2.19 -14.76 6.49
N HIS A 348 -0.95 -15.20 6.30
CA HIS A 348 0.13 -14.95 7.27
C HIS A 348 0.38 -13.47 7.54
N GLY A 349 0.53 -13.13 8.81
CA GLY A 349 0.85 -11.77 9.27
C GLY A 349 -0.32 -10.78 9.21
N ARG A 350 -1.53 -11.23 8.85
CA ARG A 350 -2.75 -10.41 8.90
C ARG A 350 -3.48 -10.61 10.21
N ARG A 351 -4.10 -9.54 10.70
CA ARG A 351 -4.87 -9.52 11.95
C ARG A 351 -6.24 -8.88 11.74
N TYR A 352 -7.22 -9.30 12.53
CA TYR A 352 -8.51 -8.64 12.57
C TYR A 352 -8.38 -7.31 13.34
N SER A 353 -9.03 -6.26 12.85
CA SER A 353 -9.02 -4.93 13.46
C SER A 353 -9.95 -4.85 14.68
N GLU A 354 -9.95 -3.68 15.36
CA GLU A 354 -10.88 -3.35 16.45
C GLU A 354 -10.84 -4.33 17.64
N GLY A 355 -9.67 -4.84 18.02
CA GLY A 355 -9.58 -5.77 19.15
C GLY A 355 -10.15 -7.17 18.91
N LEU A 356 -10.74 -7.46 17.73
CA LEU A 356 -11.34 -8.76 17.44
C LEU A 356 -10.30 -9.88 17.40
N HIS A 357 -9.09 -9.60 16.89
CA HIS A 357 -8.03 -10.61 16.85
C HIS A 357 -7.60 -11.00 18.27
N GLN A 358 -7.47 -10.01 19.16
CA GLN A 358 -7.17 -10.20 20.58
C GLN A 358 -8.29 -10.96 21.28
N ALA A 359 -9.55 -10.68 20.94
CA ALA A 359 -10.70 -11.42 21.45
C ALA A 359 -10.69 -12.90 21.00
N ILE A 360 -10.26 -13.20 19.76
CA ILE A 360 -10.09 -14.59 19.29
C ILE A 360 -8.88 -15.25 19.98
N GLU A 361 -7.76 -14.53 20.15
CA GLU A 361 -6.60 -15.02 20.91
C GLU A 361 -7.00 -15.35 22.37
N ALA A 362 -7.85 -14.51 23.00
CA ALA A 362 -8.41 -14.73 24.33
C ALA A 362 -9.32 -15.97 24.38
N LYS A 363 -10.27 -16.07 23.44
CA LYS A 363 -11.19 -17.21 23.28
C LYS A 363 -10.43 -18.54 23.16
N GLU A 364 -9.37 -18.56 22.35
CA GLU A 364 -8.56 -19.75 22.11
C GLU A 364 -7.51 -19.99 23.20
N LYS A 365 -7.45 -19.13 24.23
CA LYS A 365 -6.52 -19.19 25.37
C LYS A 365 -5.05 -19.16 24.94
N ILE A 366 -4.76 -18.38 23.91
CA ILE A 366 -3.43 -18.14 23.39
C ILE A 366 -2.89 -16.85 24.02
N ARG A 367 -1.56 -16.67 24.01
CA ARG A 367 -0.96 -15.40 24.42
C ARG A 367 -1.52 -14.27 23.54
N ILE A 368 -2.32 -13.41 24.14
CA ILE A 368 -2.82 -12.20 23.48
C ILE A 368 -1.62 -11.30 23.21
N ALA A 369 -1.45 -10.94 21.94
CA ALA A 369 -0.43 -9.97 21.58
C ALA A 369 -0.92 -8.57 21.94
N ASP A 370 0.04 -7.71 22.30
CA ASP A 370 -0.25 -6.33 22.65
C ASP A 370 -1.01 -5.62 21.50
N HIS A 371 -1.89 -4.71 21.89
CA HIS A 371 -2.68 -3.96 20.93
C HIS A 371 -1.75 -3.07 20.10
N ASN A 372 -1.89 -3.15 18.79
CA ASN A 372 -1.14 -2.29 17.87
C ASN A 372 -1.98 -1.05 17.58
N LYS A 373 -1.45 0.13 17.90
CA LYS A 373 -2.09 1.41 17.57
C LYS A 373 -1.53 1.97 16.27
N THR A 374 -2.33 2.76 15.56
CA THR A 374 -1.91 3.37 14.29
C THR A 374 -0.94 4.52 14.55
N VAL A 375 0.33 4.35 14.15
CA VAL A 375 1.37 5.38 14.32
C VAL A 375 1.37 6.34 13.14
N ALA A 376 1.17 5.81 11.93
CA ALA A 376 1.14 6.61 10.72
C ALA A 376 0.21 5.97 9.69
N THR A 377 -0.52 6.80 8.96
CA THR A 377 -1.44 6.34 7.91
C THR A 377 -1.44 7.31 6.74
N ILE A 378 -1.62 6.82 5.51
CA ILE A 378 -1.89 7.63 4.32
C ILE A 378 -2.64 6.81 3.27
N THR A 379 -3.58 7.43 2.56
CA THR A 379 -4.20 6.80 1.38
C THR A 379 -3.31 6.93 0.15
N PHE A 380 -3.38 5.98 -0.78
CA PHE A 380 -2.67 6.11 -2.07
C PHE A 380 -3.04 7.40 -2.80
N GLN A 381 -4.32 7.77 -2.72
CA GLN A 381 -4.87 9.00 -3.26
C GLN A 381 -4.05 10.21 -2.80
N ASN A 382 -3.99 10.42 -1.48
CA ASN A 382 -3.29 11.57 -0.92
C ASN A 382 -1.76 11.45 -1.03
N TYR A 383 -1.21 10.24 -1.01
CA TYR A 383 0.21 10.04 -1.29
C TYR A 383 0.60 10.52 -2.69
N PHE A 384 -0.12 10.09 -3.74
CA PHE A 384 0.21 10.49 -5.11
C PHE A 384 -0.12 11.96 -5.41
N ARG A 385 -1.03 12.59 -4.66
CA ARG A 385 -1.28 14.04 -4.71
C ARG A 385 -0.10 14.88 -4.19
N LEU A 386 0.86 14.29 -3.47
CA LEU A 386 2.09 14.98 -3.05
C LEU A 386 3.01 15.30 -4.23
N TYR A 387 2.89 14.58 -5.34
CA TYR A 387 3.75 14.78 -6.51
C TYR A 387 3.38 16.06 -7.25
N LYS A 388 4.38 16.89 -7.57
CA LYS A 388 4.16 18.11 -8.40
C LYS A 388 3.59 17.78 -9.77
N LYS A 389 3.94 16.60 -10.29
CA LYS A 389 3.46 16.07 -11.55
C LYS A 389 3.19 14.58 -11.40
N LEU A 390 2.03 14.15 -11.90
CA LEU A 390 1.59 12.76 -11.83
C LEU A 390 1.13 12.35 -13.23
N SER A 391 1.51 11.16 -13.65
CA SER A 391 1.06 10.57 -14.90
C SER A 391 0.96 9.06 -14.75
N GLY A 392 0.32 8.39 -15.69
CA GLY A 392 0.29 6.95 -15.67
C GLY A 392 -0.07 6.32 -16.99
N MET A 393 0.13 5.02 -17.09
CA MET A 393 -0.13 4.25 -18.29
C MET A 393 -0.94 3.01 -17.95
N THR A 394 -1.89 2.66 -18.81
CA THR A 394 -2.65 1.41 -18.69
C THR A 394 -3.28 1.04 -20.03
N GLY A 395 -3.84 -0.16 -20.14
CA GLY A 395 -4.60 -0.60 -21.32
C GLY A 395 -6.08 -0.25 -21.30
N THR A 396 -6.57 0.25 -20.16
CA THR A 396 -8.01 0.32 -19.88
C THR A 396 -8.37 1.46 -18.91
N ALA A 397 -7.99 2.70 -19.21
CA ALA A 397 -8.27 3.87 -18.35
C ALA A 397 -9.55 4.63 -18.72
N ASP A 398 -10.00 4.58 -19.98
CA ASP A 398 -11.08 5.43 -20.49
C ASP A 398 -12.41 5.22 -19.74
N THR A 399 -12.65 4.00 -19.24
CA THR A 399 -13.86 3.71 -18.43
C THR A 399 -13.88 4.51 -17.12
N GLU A 400 -12.71 4.72 -16.50
CA GLU A 400 -12.56 5.41 -15.22
C GLU A 400 -12.13 6.88 -15.38
N ALA A 401 -12.16 7.43 -16.61
CA ALA A 401 -11.70 8.79 -16.88
C ALA A 401 -12.37 9.85 -16.00
N LYS A 402 -13.64 9.64 -15.62
CA LYS A 402 -14.37 10.51 -14.69
C LYS A 402 -13.82 10.45 -13.26
N GLU A 403 -13.46 9.27 -12.79
CA GLU A 403 -12.87 9.07 -11.47
C GLU A 403 -11.48 9.71 -11.42
N PHE A 404 -10.64 9.45 -12.42
CA PHE A 404 -9.31 10.06 -12.53
C PHE A 404 -9.34 11.58 -12.57
N SER A 405 -10.25 12.16 -13.34
CA SER A 405 -10.40 13.62 -13.40
C SER A 405 -10.91 14.21 -12.08
N LYS A 406 -11.88 13.56 -11.42
CA LYS A 406 -12.46 14.10 -10.17
C LYS A 406 -11.54 13.96 -8.95
N ILE A 407 -10.84 12.82 -8.83
CA ILE A 407 -10.03 12.51 -7.64
C ILE A 407 -8.60 13.03 -7.79
N TYR A 408 -8.00 12.81 -8.96
CA TYR A 408 -6.57 13.05 -9.18
C TYR A 408 -6.29 14.24 -10.11
N ASN A 409 -7.33 14.87 -10.67
CA ASN A 409 -7.20 15.88 -11.73
C ASN A 409 -6.37 15.38 -12.92
N LEU A 410 -6.48 14.09 -13.23
CA LEU A 410 -5.79 13.45 -14.34
C LEU A 410 -6.73 13.25 -15.52
N GLU A 411 -6.32 13.73 -16.69
CA GLU A 411 -7.02 13.44 -17.94
C GLU A 411 -6.56 12.13 -18.56
N VAL A 412 -7.49 11.39 -19.16
CA VAL A 412 -7.19 10.18 -19.94
C VAL A 412 -7.13 10.52 -21.42
N VAL A 413 -6.05 10.09 -22.09
CA VAL A 413 -5.82 10.20 -23.53
C VAL A 413 -5.65 8.81 -24.11
N VAL A 414 -6.51 8.46 -25.08
CA VAL A 414 -6.47 7.16 -25.75
C VAL A 414 -5.57 7.23 -26.98
N ILE A 415 -4.49 6.46 -26.97
CA ILE A 415 -3.53 6.37 -28.08
C ILE A 415 -3.97 5.22 -29.01
N PRO A 416 -3.97 5.43 -30.34
CA PRO A 416 -4.30 4.38 -31.28
C PRO A 416 -3.25 3.25 -31.23
N THR A 417 -3.66 2.02 -31.56
CA THR A 417 -2.73 0.90 -31.65
C THR A 417 -1.81 1.06 -32.86
N ASN A 418 -0.58 0.55 -32.78
CA ASN A 418 0.37 0.57 -33.89
C ASN A 418 -0.19 -0.19 -35.11
N ARG A 419 -0.93 -1.27 -34.86
CA ARG A 419 -1.61 -2.08 -35.87
C ARG A 419 -3.08 -2.27 -35.48
N PRO A 420 -4.01 -2.37 -36.45
CA PRO A 420 -5.42 -2.63 -36.16
C PRO A 420 -5.60 -3.95 -35.38
N VAL A 421 -6.52 -3.96 -34.42
CA VAL A 421 -6.83 -5.16 -33.63
C VAL A 421 -7.62 -6.15 -34.49
N SER A 422 -7.09 -7.37 -34.65
CA SER A 422 -7.69 -8.46 -35.43
C SER A 422 -8.38 -9.53 -34.55
N ARG A 423 -8.43 -9.32 -33.24
CA ARG A 423 -9.04 -10.26 -32.28
C ARG A 423 -10.56 -10.32 -32.45
N ILE A 424 -11.10 -11.54 -32.38
CA ILE A 424 -12.54 -11.79 -32.38
C ILE A 424 -13.00 -11.97 -30.92
N ASP A 425 -13.74 -10.99 -30.41
CA ASP A 425 -14.38 -11.07 -29.09
C ASP A 425 -15.78 -11.64 -29.25
N GLN A 426 -16.00 -12.87 -28.74
CA GLN A 426 -17.30 -13.55 -28.79
C GLN A 426 -18.21 -13.09 -27.65
N ASP A 427 -19.52 -13.21 -27.88
CA ASP A 427 -20.53 -12.98 -26.85
C ASP A 427 -20.42 -14.00 -25.71
N ASP A 428 -20.94 -13.62 -24.54
CA ASP A 428 -20.89 -14.46 -23.35
C ASP A 428 -21.81 -15.68 -23.50
N ILE A 429 -21.31 -16.85 -23.09
CA ILE A 429 -22.11 -18.08 -23.03
C ILE A 429 -22.57 -18.28 -21.59
N ILE A 430 -23.88 -18.23 -21.38
CA ILE A 430 -24.49 -18.25 -20.05
C ILE A 430 -25.08 -19.64 -19.79
N TYR A 431 -24.80 -20.23 -18.63
CA TYR A 431 -25.31 -21.51 -18.18
C TYR A 431 -26.18 -21.35 -16.94
N PHE A 432 -27.11 -22.30 -16.75
CA PHE A 432 -27.97 -22.29 -15.57
C PHE A 432 -27.19 -22.62 -14.29
N ASN A 433 -26.36 -23.69 -14.32
CA ASN A 433 -25.56 -24.15 -13.19
C ASN A 433 -24.05 -24.07 -13.48
N GLU A 434 -23.25 -23.98 -12.42
CA GLU A 434 -21.79 -23.92 -12.51
C GLU A 434 -21.17 -25.18 -13.14
N ASP A 435 -21.70 -26.38 -12.87
CA ASP A 435 -21.10 -27.62 -13.37
C ASP A 435 -21.18 -27.75 -14.90
N PHE A 436 -22.30 -27.37 -15.51
CA PHE A 436 -22.44 -27.34 -16.98
C PHE A 436 -21.47 -26.33 -17.61
N LYS A 437 -21.30 -25.18 -16.96
CA LYS A 437 -20.32 -24.16 -17.37
C LYS A 437 -18.91 -24.73 -17.39
N PHE A 438 -18.46 -25.39 -16.31
CA PHE A 438 -17.12 -25.97 -16.23
C PHE A 438 -16.91 -27.09 -17.25
N GLN A 439 -17.93 -27.92 -17.49
CA GLN A 439 -17.87 -28.95 -18.52
C GLN A 439 -17.65 -28.33 -19.91
N ALA A 440 -18.43 -27.31 -20.26
CA ALA A 440 -18.32 -26.61 -21.54
C ALA A 440 -16.96 -25.90 -21.71
N ILE A 441 -16.45 -25.26 -20.66
CA ILE A 441 -15.10 -24.68 -20.64
C ILE A 441 -14.05 -25.77 -20.96
N CYS A 442 -14.15 -26.93 -20.31
CA CYS A 442 -13.22 -28.02 -20.53
C CYS A 442 -13.30 -28.58 -21.96
N ASP A 443 -14.50 -28.70 -22.52
CA ASP A 443 -14.69 -29.16 -23.90
C ASP A 443 -14.03 -28.19 -24.91
N GLU A 444 -14.23 -26.89 -24.72
CA GLU A 444 -13.59 -25.85 -25.55
C GLU A 444 -12.06 -25.90 -25.46
N ILE A 445 -11.50 -26.05 -24.26
CA ILE A 445 -10.05 -26.16 -24.05
C ILE A 445 -9.50 -27.41 -24.75
N VAL A 446 -10.19 -28.55 -24.64
CA VAL A 446 -9.77 -29.81 -25.26
C VAL A 446 -9.78 -29.70 -26.78
N GLU A 447 -10.80 -29.07 -27.37
CA GLU A 447 -10.87 -28.86 -28.81
C GLU A 447 -9.75 -27.95 -29.32
N ALA A 448 -9.50 -26.83 -28.64
CA ALA A 448 -8.41 -25.91 -28.97
C ALA A 448 -7.04 -26.60 -28.82
N HIS A 449 -6.82 -27.33 -27.73
CA HIS A 449 -5.58 -28.06 -27.47
C HIS A 449 -5.31 -29.15 -28.51
N LYS A 450 -6.34 -29.91 -28.93
CA LYS A 450 -6.24 -30.91 -30.02
C LYS A 450 -5.81 -30.30 -31.35
N LYS A 451 -6.23 -29.06 -31.63
CA LYS A 451 -5.80 -28.30 -32.81
C LYS A 451 -4.37 -27.74 -32.66
N GLY A 452 -3.84 -27.71 -31.44
CA GLY A 452 -2.55 -27.10 -31.09
C GLY A 452 -2.63 -25.59 -30.83
N GLN A 453 -3.84 -25.03 -30.70
CA GLN A 453 -4.02 -23.61 -30.39
C GLN A 453 -3.67 -23.34 -28.92
N PRO A 454 -2.85 -22.32 -28.60
CA PRO A 454 -2.57 -21.95 -27.22
C PRO A 454 -3.82 -21.36 -26.54
N VAL A 455 -4.01 -21.71 -25.27
CA VAL A 455 -5.17 -21.30 -24.47
C VAL A 455 -4.74 -20.68 -23.14
N LEU A 456 -5.25 -19.49 -22.85
CA LEU A 456 -5.17 -18.84 -21.56
C LEU A 456 -6.56 -18.81 -20.91
N VAL A 457 -6.69 -19.39 -19.71
CA VAL A 457 -7.93 -19.42 -18.96
C VAL A 457 -7.81 -18.53 -17.73
N GLY A 458 -8.66 -17.52 -17.60
CA GLY A 458 -8.74 -16.66 -16.43
C GLY A 458 -9.88 -17.08 -15.50
N THR A 459 -9.54 -17.42 -14.25
CA THR A 459 -10.52 -17.70 -13.19
C THR A 459 -10.54 -16.58 -12.15
N VAL A 460 -11.58 -16.46 -11.33
CA VAL A 460 -11.65 -15.42 -10.29
C VAL A 460 -11.03 -15.83 -8.95
N SER A 461 -10.96 -17.14 -8.67
CA SER A 461 -10.40 -17.70 -7.43
C SER A 461 -9.50 -18.91 -7.69
N ILE A 462 -8.65 -19.22 -6.70
CA ILE A 462 -7.73 -20.36 -6.74
C ILE A 462 -8.46 -21.68 -6.67
N GLU A 463 -9.49 -21.76 -5.83
CA GLU A 463 -10.38 -22.93 -5.75
C GLU A 463 -10.92 -23.28 -7.14
N LYS A 464 -11.36 -22.28 -7.92
CA LYS A 464 -11.85 -22.48 -9.29
C LYS A 464 -10.73 -22.87 -10.26
N SER A 465 -9.53 -22.34 -10.09
CA SER A 465 -8.35 -22.79 -10.87
C SER A 465 -8.04 -24.26 -10.61
N GLU A 466 -8.07 -24.70 -9.34
CA GLU A 466 -7.82 -26.08 -8.95
C GLU A 466 -8.94 -27.02 -9.38
N LYS A 467 -10.21 -26.59 -9.26
CA LYS A 467 -11.38 -27.32 -9.78
C LYS A 467 -11.22 -27.56 -11.29
N LEU A 468 -10.91 -26.52 -12.07
CA LEU A 468 -10.68 -26.63 -13.52
C LEU A 468 -9.49 -27.55 -13.85
N SER A 469 -8.38 -27.39 -13.13
CA SER A 469 -7.19 -28.24 -13.27
C SER A 469 -7.51 -29.73 -13.10
N ASN A 470 -8.31 -30.07 -12.09
CA ASN A 470 -8.74 -31.45 -11.85
C ASN A 470 -9.56 -32.00 -13.03
N TYR A 471 -10.46 -31.19 -13.61
CA TYR A 471 -11.20 -31.59 -14.80
C TYR A 471 -10.29 -31.82 -16.02
N LEU A 472 -9.34 -30.92 -16.27
CA LEU A 472 -8.40 -31.04 -17.39
C LEU A 472 -7.44 -32.23 -17.23
N THR A 473 -6.99 -32.49 -16.01
CA THR A 473 -6.15 -33.65 -15.67
C THR A 473 -6.89 -34.96 -15.99
N ARG A 474 -8.18 -35.07 -15.61
CA ARG A 474 -9.02 -36.23 -15.95
C ARG A 474 -9.18 -36.44 -17.45
N LYS A 475 -9.13 -35.36 -18.24
CA LYS A 475 -9.19 -35.41 -19.72
C LYS A 475 -7.82 -35.54 -20.38
N GLY A 476 -6.73 -35.67 -19.61
CA GLY A 476 -5.37 -35.87 -20.13
C GLY A 476 -4.73 -34.63 -20.74
N VAL A 477 -5.23 -33.42 -20.47
CA VAL A 477 -4.67 -32.17 -20.97
C VAL A 477 -3.59 -31.65 -20.01
N ARG A 478 -2.35 -31.55 -20.49
CA ARG A 478 -1.26 -30.91 -19.74
C ARG A 478 -1.51 -29.40 -19.68
N HIS A 479 -1.40 -28.84 -18.49
CA HIS A 479 -1.65 -27.43 -18.25
C HIS A 479 -0.80 -26.91 -17.08
N GLU A 480 -0.60 -25.60 -17.04
CA GLU A 480 0.11 -24.91 -15.97
C GLU A 480 -0.86 -24.01 -15.19
N ILE A 481 -0.64 -23.85 -13.88
CA ILE A 481 -1.50 -23.03 -13.00
C ILE A 481 -0.69 -21.88 -12.40
N LEU A 482 -1.26 -20.68 -12.43
CA LEU A 482 -0.68 -19.45 -11.91
C LEU A 482 -1.57 -18.90 -10.81
N ASN A 483 -1.00 -18.80 -9.61
CA ASN A 483 -1.75 -18.60 -8.37
C ASN A 483 -1.40 -17.29 -7.64
N ALA A 484 -0.67 -16.38 -8.34
CA ALA A 484 -0.13 -15.12 -7.85
C ALA A 484 0.79 -15.26 -6.61
N LYS A 485 1.47 -16.40 -6.44
CA LYS A 485 2.35 -16.68 -5.30
C LYS A 485 3.82 -16.43 -5.59
N ASN A 486 4.27 -16.74 -6.82
CA ASN A 486 5.67 -16.59 -7.20
C ASN A 486 5.75 -15.89 -8.55
N HIS A 487 5.83 -14.57 -8.52
CA HIS A 487 5.81 -13.73 -9.72
C HIS A 487 6.92 -14.06 -10.72
N ALA A 488 8.12 -14.38 -10.23
CA ALA A 488 9.24 -14.75 -11.10
C ALA A 488 8.94 -16.05 -11.87
N ARG A 489 8.55 -17.13 -11.17
CA ARG A 489 8.19 -18.41 -11.81
C ARG A 489 6.98 -18.26 -12.73
N GLU A 490 5.96 -17.51 -12.31
CA GLU A 490 4.76 -17.28 -13.09
C GLU A 490 5.06 -16.52 -14.39
N ALA A 491 5.96 -15.53 -14.36
CA ALA A 491 6.41 -14.83 -15.56
C ALA A 491 7.07 -15.80 -16.56
N LEU A 492 7.82 -16.81 -16.08
CA LEU A 492 8.43 -17.83 -16.95
C LEU A 492 7.37 -18.67 -17.67
N ILE A 493 6.34 -19.09 -16.94
CA ILE A 493 5.25 -19.90 -17.50
C ILE A 493 4.47 -19.06 -18.52
N ILE A 494 4.15 -17.81 -18.19
CA ILE A 494 3.41 -16.89 -19.08
C ILE A 494 4.18 -16.58 -20.35
N ALA A 495 5.50 -16.43 -20.29
CA ALA A 495 6.34 -16.20 -21.45
C ALA A 495 6.25 -17.34 -22.48
N GLU A 496 5.93 -18.56 -22.05
CA GLU A 496 5.71 -19.73 -22.91
C GLU A 496 4.22 -20.05 -23.16
N ALA A 497 3.28 -19.30 -22.58
CA ALA A 497 1.85 -19.56 -22.71
C ALA A 497 1.32 -19.42 -24.15
N GLY A 498 2.07 -18.75 -25.04
CA GLY A 498 1.75 -18.62 -26.45
C GLY A 498 2.31 -19.73 -27.34
N ALA A 499 3.03 -20.71 -26.79
CA ALA A 499 3.59 -21.83 -27.54
C ALA A 499 2.51 -22.80 -28.03
N VAL A 500 2.79 -23.53 -29.11
CA VAL A 500 1.83 -24.47 -29.73
C VAL A 500 1.33 -25.49 -28.69
N GLY A 501 0.01 -25.57 -28.53
CA GLY A 501 -0.65 -26.49 -27.60
C GLY A 501 -0.53 -26.13 -26.12
N ALA A 502 0.05 -24.98 -25.76
CA ALA A 502 0.16 -24.57 -24.36
C ALA A 502 -1.24 -24.27 -23.76
N VAL A 503 -1.49 -24.75 -22.54
CA VAL A 503 -2.71 -24.44 -21.78
C VAL A 503 -2.29 -23.87 -20.44
N THR A 504 -2.70 -22.65 -20.16
CA THR A 504 -2.33 -21.93 -18.93
C THR A 504 -3.58 -21.44 -18.21
N ILE A 505 -3.70 -21.76 -16.92
CA ILE A 505 -4.76 -21.28 -16.04
C ILE A 505 -4.17 -20.18 -15.16
N ALA A 506 -4.75 -18.99 -15.22
CA ALA A 506 -4.36 -17.84 -14.41
C ALA A 506 -5.49 -17.48 -13.44
N THR A 507 -5.19 -17.48 -12.13
CA THR A 507 -6.12 -16.88 -11.17
C THR A 507 -6.05 -15.36 -11.27
N ASN A 508 -7.21 -14.74 -11.45
CA ASN A 508 -7.47 -13.32 -11.53
C ASN A 508 -6.59 -12.68 -12.62
N MET A 509 -5.53 -11.99 -12.22
CA MET A 509 -4.55 -11.40 -13.14
C MET A 509 -3.13 -11.94 -12.92
N ALA A 510 -2.98 -13.18 -12.45
CA ALA A 510 -1.68 -13.82 -12.34
C ALA A 510 -0.95 -13.78 -13.70
N GLY A 511 0.37 -13.53 -13.68
CA GLY A 511 1.12 -13.31 -14.91
C GLY A 511 1.04 -11.89 -15.49
N ARG A 512 0.54 -10.92 -14.73
CA ARG A 512 0.52 -9.51 -15.13
C ARG A 512 1.93 -8.98 -15.44
N GLY A 513 2.00 -8.00 -16.33
CA GLY A 513 3.26 -7.35 -16.73
C GLY A 513 4.13 -8.19 -17.66
N THR A 514 3.82 -9.46 -17.92
CA THR A 514 4.53 -10.30 -18.91
C THR A 514 3.72 -10.42 -20.19
N ASP A 515 4.42 -10.30 -21.33
CA ASP A 515 3.83 -10.45 -22.66
C ASP A 515 3.71 -11.92 -23.05
N ILE A 516 2.61 -12.28 -23.74
CA ILE A 516 2.39 -13.61 -24.30
C ILE A 516 2.63 -13.52 -25.79
N LYS A 517 3.86 -13.80 -26.21
CA LYS A 517 4.23 -13.87 -27.63
C LYS A 517 3.72 -15.17 -28.22
N LEU A 518 3.03 -15.10 -29.37
CA LEU A 518 2.65 -16.31 -30.11
C LEU A 518 3.91 -17.10 -30.47
N GLY A 519 3.90 -18.42 -30.31
CA GLY A 519 5.09 -19.27 -30.47
C GLY A 519 6.04 -19.32 -29.26
N GLY A 520 5.75 -18.61 -28.16
CA GLY A 520 6.61 -18.54 -26.96
C GLY A 520 7.63 -17.39 -27.02
N SER A 521 8.49 -17.26 -26.00
CA SER A 521 9.49 -16.17 -25.93
C SER A 521 10.89 -16.66 -26.33
N PRO A 522 11.47 -16.18 -27.44
CA PRO A 522 12.83 -16.55 -27.85
C PRO A 522 13.87 -16.02 -26.85
N GLU A 523 13.65 -14.83 -26.27
CA GLU A 523 14.55 -14.29 -25.24
C GLU A 523 14.60 -15.22 -24.03
N PHE A 524 13.44 -15.70 -23.58
CA PHE A 524 13.36 -16.58 -22.43
C PHE A 524 14.04 -17.94 -22.68
N ARG A 525 13.79 -18.57 -23.84
CA ARG A 525 14.44 -19.83 -24.22
C ARG A 525 15.96 -19.69 -24.29
N THR A 526 16.43 -18.56 -24.80
CA THR A 526 17.86 -18.23 -24.85
C THR A 526 18.44 -18.09 -23.44
N ARG A 527 17.78 -17.37 -22.53
CA ARG A 527 18.20 -17.26 -21.11
C ARG A 527 18.24 -18.61 -20.42
N ARG A 528 17.26 -19.47 -20.69
CA ARG A 528 17.22 -20.82 -20.11
C ARG A 528 18.38 -21.70 -20.59
N LYS A 529 18.84 -21.50 -21.83
CA LYS A 529 19.97 -22.26 -22.40
C LYS A 529 21.32 -21.78 -21.90
N LEU A 530 21.52 -20.46 -21.80
CA LEU A 530 22.85 -19.87 -21.55
C LEU A 530 23.05 -19.33 -20.13
N GLY A 531 21.99 -19.11 -19.36
CA GLY A 531 22.06 -18.44 -18.05
C GLY A 531 21.97 -16.91 -18.15
N THR A 532 22.21 -16.23 -17.02
CA THR A 532 22.09 -14.76 -16.88
C THR A 532 23.40 -13.99 -17.05
N GLU A 533 24.55 -14.64 -16.93
CA GLU A 533 25.88 -14.02 -17.04
C GLU A 533 26.59 -14.58 -18.27
N VAL A 534 26.39 -13.92 -19.41
CA VAL A 534 26.92 -14.37 -20.71
C VAL A 534 27.44 -13.16 -21.47
N GLU A 535 28.56 -13.33 -22.17
CA GLU A 535 29.10 -12.30 -23.06
C GLU A 535 28.03 -11.85 -24.09
N PRO A 536 27.86 -10.53 -24.31
CA PRO A 536 26.81 -10.00 -25.19
C PRO A 536 26.80 -10.59 -26.60
N GLU A 537 27.97 -10.92 -27.15
CA GLU A 537 28.09 -11.51 -28.50
C GLU A 537 27.51 -12.93 -28.57
N VAL A 538 27.77 -13.75 -27.55
CA VAL A 538 27.26 -15.13 -27.45
C VAL A 538 25.75 -15.12 -27.24
N TRP A 539 25.27 -14.17 -26.42
CA TRP A 539 23.84 -13.93 -26.21
C TRP A 539 23.11 -13.61 -27.52
N LEU A 540 23.64 -12.67 -28.31
CA LEU A 540 23.04 -12.24 -29.58
C LEU A 540 23.00 -13.37 -30.61
N ALA A 541 24.06 -14.18 -30.70
CA ALA A 541 24.11 -15.33 -31.61
C ALA A 541 23.05 -16.38 -31.27
N ALA A 542 22.94 -16.78 -30.00
CA ALA A 542 21.94 -17.76 -29.58
C ALA A 542 20.50 -17.23 -29.68
N LEU A 543 20.30 -15.93 -29.42
CA LEU A 543 19.01 -15.29 -29.61
C LEU A 543 18.58 -15.32 -31.08
N ALA A 544 19.51 -15.12 -32.02
CA ALA A 544 19.22 -15.20 -33.45
C ALA A 544 18.78 -16.61 -33.87
N GLU A 545 19.43 -17.66 -33.35
CA GLU A 545 19.04 -19.06 -33.60
C GLU A 545 17.64 -19.37 -33.05
N GLU A 546 17.37 -19.02 -31.79
CA GLU A 546 16.05 -19.22 -31.18
C GLU A 546 14.96 -18.41 -31.89
N THR A 547 15.27 -17.19 -32.33
CA THR A 547 14.34 -16.35 -33.07
C THR A 547 13.96 -16.99 -34.42
N ALA A 548 14.88 -17.69 -35.08
CA ALA A 548 14.59 -18.41 -36.33
C ALA A 548 13.64 -19.60 -36.10
N ILE A 549 13.77 -20.31 -34.97
CA ILE A 549 12.85 -21.38 -34.56
C ILE A 549 11.48 -20.79 -34.22
N TRP A 550 11.47 -19.77 -33.37
CA TRP A 550 10.28 -19.05 -32.93
C TRP A 550 9.45 -18.54 -34.11
N ARG A 551 10.07 -17.99 -35.16
CA ARG A 551 9.34 -17.53 -36.37
C ARG A 551 8.47 -18.63 -37.00
N LYS A 552 8.94 -19.88 -37.04
CA LYS A 552 8.16 -21.00 -37.59
C LYS A 552 6.97 -21.35 -36.69
N GLU A 553 7.18 -21.34 -35.38
CA GLU A 553 6.10 -21.59 -34.41
C GLU A 553 5.09 -20.46 -34.36
N TYR A 554 5.55 -19.21 -34.48
CA TYR A 554 4.73 -18.00 -34.55
C TYR A 554 3.73 -18.06 -35.71
N GLU A 555 4.21 -18.34 -36.94
CA GLU A 555 3.33 -18.47 -38.10
C GLU A 555 2.34 -19.63 -37.94
N LYS A 556 2.79 -20.77 -37.40
CA LYS A 556 1.90 -21.91 -37.11
C LYS A 556 0.79 -21.53 -36.12
N VAL A 557 1.11 -20.82 -35.04
CA VAL A 557 0.10 -20.39 -34.05
C VAL A 557 -0.88 -19.37 -34.67
N LYS A 558 -0.40 -18.51 -35.57
CA LYS A 558 -1.28 -17.59 -36.32
C LYS A 558 -2.29 -18.33 -37.20
N GLU A 559 -1.84 -19.33 -37.95
CA GLU A 559 -2.70 -20.17 -38.79
C GLU A 559 -3.76 -20.91 -37.96
N LEU A 560 -3.42 -21.29 -36.73
CA LEU A 560 -4.34 -21.92 -35.77
C LEU A 560 -5.34 -20.94 -35.13
N GLY A 561 -5.33 -19.67 -35.52
CA GLY A 561 -6.26 -18.64 -35.02
C GLY A 561 -5.72 -17.81 -33.85
N GLY A 562 -4.43 -17.94 -33.53
CA GLY A 562 -3.76 -17.17 -32.46
C GLY A 562 -4.13 -17.62 -31.05
N LEU A 563 -3.89 -16.76 -30.06
CA LEU A 563 -4.18 -17.08 -28.65
C LEU A 563 -5.68 -17.07 -28.37
N LEU A 564 -6.20 -18.17 -27.80
CA LEU A 564 -7.55 -18.25 -27.26
C LEU A 564 -7.55 -17.83 -25.78
N VAL A 565 -8.34 -16.83 -25.44
CA VAL A 565 -8.57 -16.40 -24.06
C VAL A 565 -9.96 -16.81 -23.62
N ILE A 566 -10.04 -17.51 -22.48
CA ILE A 566 -11.29 -17.95 -21.88
C ILE A 566 -11.43 -17.32 -20.49
N GLY A 567 -12.47 -16.51 -20.28
CA GLY A 567 -12.89 -16.10 -18.95
C GLY A 567 -13.88 -17.11 -18.39
N THR A 568 -13.62 -17.66 -17.20
CA THR A 568 -14.55 -18.63 -16.60
C THR A 568 -15.75 -17.97 -15.92
N GLU A 569 -15.64 -16.66 -15.64
CA GLU A 569 -16.64 -15.78 -15.00
C GLU A 569 -16.36 -14.33 -15.41
N ARG A 570 -17.32 -13.44 -15.12
CA ARG A 570 -17.13 -11.99 -15.15
C ARG A 570 -16.54 -11.50 -13.83
N HIS A 571 -15.57 -10.59 -13.92
CA HIS A 571 -15.05 -9.90 -12.75
C HIS A 571 -16.02 -8.80 -12.28
N GLU A 572 -15.76 -8.25 -11.08
CA GLU A 572 -16.49 -7.11 -10.52
C GLU A 572 -16.50 -5.88 -11.44
N SER A 573 -15.45 -5.74 -12.25
CA SER A 573 -15.30 -4.64 -13.20
C SER A 573 -15.09 -5.14 -14.62
N ARG A 574 -15.74 -4.46 -15.57
CA ARG A 574 -15.58 -4.72 -17.00
C ARG A 574 -14.14 -4.47 -17.48
N ARG A 575 -13.41 -3.61 -16.77
CA ARG A 575 -12.01 -3.29 -17.04
C ARG A 575 -11.12 -4.51 -16.95
N ILE A 576 -11.23 -5.27 -15.87
CA ILE A 576 -10.43 -6.47 -15.61
C ILE A 576 -10.72 -7.54 -16.67
N ASP A 577 -12.00 -7.71 -17.05
CA ASP A 577 -12.37 -8.59 -18.16
C ASP A 577 -11.70 -8.18 -19.47
N ASN A 578 -11.69 -6.88 -19.79
CA ASN A 578 -11.06 -6.37 -21.01
C ASN A 578 -9.53 -6.52 -20.96
N GLN A 579 -8.90 -6.45 -19.79
CA GLN A 579 -7.48 -6.75 -19.65
C GLN A 579 -7.17 -8.22 -19.93
N LEU A 580 -8.02 -9.14 -19.47
CA LEU A 580 -7.91 -10.56 -19.80
C LEU A 580 -8.04 -10.78 -21.31
N ARG A 581 -9.07 -10.22 -21.96
CA ARG A 581 -9.22 -10.25 -23.43
C ARG A 581 -8.00 -9.68 -24.15
N GLY A 582 -7.49 -8.57 -23.64
CA GLY A 582 -6.30 -7.87 -24.11
C GLY A 582 -5.01 -8.68 -24.07
N ARG A 583 -5.01 -9.85 -23.43
CA ARG A 583 -3.88 -10.79 -23.52
C ARG A 583 -3.74 -11.40 -24.91
N SER A 584 -4.82 -11.46 -25.70
CA SER A 584 -4.85 -11.96 -27.07
C SER A 584 -4.94 -10.84 -28.12
N GLY A 585 -4.48 -11.13 -29.35
CA GLY A 585 -4.55 -10.26 -30.51
C GLY A 585 -3.67 -9.00 -30.44
N ARG A 586 -2.46 -9.13 -29.87
CA ARG A 586 -1.49 -8.04 -29.72
C ARG A 586 -0.81 -7.73 -31.05
N GLN A 587 -0.42 -6.47 -31.28
CA GLN A 587 0.24 -6.04 -32.52
C GLN A 587 -0.47 -6.50 -33.83
N GLY A 588 -1.80 -6.58 -33.78
CA GLY A 588 -2.65 -6.99 -34.90
C GLY A 588 -2.69 -8.50 -35.18
N ASP A 589 -2.13 -9.32 -34.29
CA ASP A 589 -2.20 -10.77 -34.37
C ASP A 589 -3.66 -11.28 -34.33
N PRO A 590 -3.94 -12.43 -34.97
CA PRO A 590 -5.22 -13.10 -34.81
C PRO A 590 -5.38 -13.57 -33.36
N GLY A 591 -6.62 -13.74 -32.95
CA GLY A 591 -6.93 -14.20 -31.60
C GLY A 591 -8.42 -14.29 -31.36
N ARG A 592 -8.79 -15.01 -30.32
CA ARG A 592 -10.19 -15.17 -29.92
C ARG A 592 -10.34 -14.98 -28.43
N SER A 593 -11.43 -14.33 -27.99
CA SER A 593 -11.79 -14.27 -26.58
C SER A 593 -13.23 -14.68 -26.36
N LEU A 594 -13.49 -15.39 -25.26
CA LEU A 594 -14.79 -15.93 -24.91
C LEU A 594 -14.97 -15.93 -23.39
N PHE A 595 -16.17 -15.63 -22.92
CA PHE A 595 -16.51 -15.71 -21.49
C PHE A 595 -17.64 -16.70 -21.27
N PHE A 596 -17.47 -17.52 -20.24
CA PHE A 596 -18.48 -18.42 -19.73
C PHE A 596 -19.02 -17.83 -18.42
N VAL A 597 -20.33 -17.85 -18.24
CA VAL A 597 -21.00 -17.29 -17.06
C VAL A 597 -22.05 -18.30 -16.58
N SER A 598 -22.25 -18.42 -15.27
CA SER A 598 -23.37 -19.17 -14.70
C SER A 598 -24.25 -18.28 -13.82
N LEU A 599 -25.51 -18.67 -13.61
CA LEU A 599 -26.38 -17.99 -12.65
C LEU A 599 -25.94 -18.22 -11.20
N ASP A 600 -25.14 -19.25 -10.93
CA ASP A 600 -24.56 -19.53 -9.62
C ASP A 600 -23.28 -18.70 -9.34
N ASP A 601 -22.72 -18.03 -10.36
CA ASP A 601 -21.51 -17.20 -10.20
C ASP A 601 -21.76 -16.05 -9.21
N THR A 602 -20.73 -15.66 -8.46
CA THR A 602 -20.81 -14.67 -7.37
C THR A 602 -21.46 -13.36 -7.81
N LEU A 603 -21.10 -12.84 -8.98
CA LEU A 603 -21.65 -11.60 -9.52
C LEU A 603 -23.17 -11.72 -9.78
N MET A 604 -23.60 -12.84 -10.36
CA MET A 604 -25.01 -13.10 -10.65
C MET A 604 -25.80 -13.32 -9.36
N ARG A 605 -25.26 -14.11 -8.42
CA ARG A 605 -25.90 -14.40 -7.12
C ARG A 605 -26.11 -13.16 -6.26
N LEU A 606 -25.16 -12.22 -6.26
CA LEU A 606 -25.21 -11.03 -5.40
C LEU A 606 -26.03 -9.87 -6.01
N PHE A 607 -26.11 -9.78 -7.34
CA PHE A 607 -26.62 -8.58 -8.02
C PHE A 607 -27.68 -8.82 -9.09
N ALA A 608 -27.92 -10.06 -9.52
CA ALA A 608 -29.07 -10.38 -10.36
C ALA A 608 -30.31 -10.60 -9.48
N ASN A 609 -31.40 -9.90 -9.79
CA ASN A 609 -32.66 -10.02 -9.06
C ASN A 609 -33.13 -11.49 -8.95
N ASP A 610 -33.60 -11.93 -7.77
CA ASP A 610 -34.15 -13.28 -7.50
C ASP A 610 -35.25 -13.72 -8.51
N ASN A 611 -35.88 -12.73 -9.16
CA ASN A 611 -36.85 -12.93 -10.24
C ASN A 611 -36.25 -13.61 -11.48
N VAL A 612 -34.95 -13.43 -11.79
CA VAL A 612 -34.32 -14.04 -12.98
C VAL A 612 -34.23 -15.55 -12.81
N ARG A 613 -33.76 -16.04 -11.65
CA ARG A 613 -33.63 -17.48 -11.38
C ARG A 613 -35.00 -18.17 -11.32
N SER A 614 -35.98 -17.56 -10.64
CA SER A 614 -37.33 -18.13 -10.50
C SER A 614 -38.12 -18.15 -11.81
N MET A 615 -37.97 -17.14 -12.67
CA MET A 615 -38.60 -17.10 -13.99
C MET A 615 -37.99 -18.15 -14.94
N MET A 616 -36.67 -18.35 -14.89
CA MET A 616 -35.98 -19.34 -15.75
C MET A 616 -36.21 -20.78 -15.29
N GLY A 617 -36.26 -21.02 -13.97
CA GLY A 617 -36.65 -22.32 -13.42
C GLY A 617 -38.06 -22.74 -13.85
N ARG A 618 -38.99 -21.79 -14.02
CA ARG A 618 -40.34 -22.03 -14.54
C ARG A 618 -40.38 -22.30 -16.06
N MET A 619 -39.34 -21.90 -16.80
CA MET A 619 -39.23 -22.11 -18.25
C MET A 619 -38.63 -23.46 -18.64
N GLY A 620 -38.28 -24.33 -17.67
CA GLY A 620 -37.85 -25.71 -17.92
C GLY A 620 -36.43 -25.86 -18.48
N MET A 621 -35.59 -24.82 -18.42
CA MET A 621 -34.23 -24.79 -18.99
C MET A 621 -33.16 -25.44 -18.10
N ALA A 622 -33.39 -26.69 -17.68
CA ALA A 622 -32.44 -27.50 -16.89
C ALA A 622 -31.50 -28.38 -17.76
N SER A 623 -31.50 -28.22 -19.08
CA SER A 623 -30.94 -29.16 -20.08
C SER A 623 -29.44 -29.05 -20.35
N GLY A 624 -28.69 -28.20 -19.64
CA GLY A 624 -27.26 -27.98 -19.90
C GLY A 624 -26.96 -27.22 -21.19
N GLU A 625 -27.99 -26.72 -21.89
CA GLU A 625 -27.85 -25.88 -23.08
C GLU A 625 -27.49 -24.43 -22.70
N PRO A 626 -26.68 -23.75 -23.53
CA PRO A 626 -26.35 -22.35 -23.33
C PRO A 626 -27.56 -21.44 -23.52
N LEU A 627 -27.69 -20.47 -22.62
CA LEU A 627 -28.77 -19.49 -22.55
C LEU A 627 -28.39 -18.26 -23.39
N PHE A 628 -29.00 -18.13 -24.56
CA PHE A 628 -28.82 -16.96 -25.42
C PHE A 628 -30.03 -16.03 -25.32
N HIS A 629 -29.93 -15.01 -24.47
CA HIS A 629 -30.97 -13.96 -24.42
C HIS A 629 -30.35 -12.57 -24.22
N PRO A 630 -30.58 -11.59 -25.12
CA PRO A 630 -29.99 -10.25 -25.02
C PRO A 630 -30.24 -9.52 -23.69
N TRP A 631 -31.37 -9.80 -23.03
CA TRP A 631 -31.66 -9.25 -21.70
C TRP A 631 -30.72 -9.76 -20.60
N LEU A 632 -30.22 -11.00 -20.67
CA LEU A 632 -29.28 -11.55 -19.69
C LEU A 632 -27.93 -10.84 -19.76
N THR A 633 -27.42 -10.63 -20.98
CA THR A 633 -26.18 -9.86 -21.22
C THR A 633 -26.32 -8.43 -20.69
N LYS A 634 -27.49 -7.80 -20.87
CA LYS A 634 -27.77 -6.47 -20.32
C LYS A 634 -27.86 -6.49 -18.78
N SER A 635 -28.47 -7.51 -18.20
CA SER A 635 -28.55 -7.71 -16.74
C SER A 635 -27.15 -7.84 -16.12
N LEU A 636 -26.29 -8.63 -16.75
CA LEU A 636 -24.89 -8.82 -16.35
C LEU A 636 -24.10 -7.51 -16.40
N ALA A 637 -24.22 -6.75 -17.49
CA ALA A 637 -23.58 -5.44 -17.61
C ALA A 637 -24.07 -4.43 -16.54
N ASN A 638 -25.37 -4.46 -16.21
CA ASN A 638 -25.93 -3.63 -15.15
C ASN A 638 -25.44 -4.05 -13.76
N ALA A 639 -25.28 -5.36 -13.52
CA ALA A 639 -24.73 -5.89 -12.28
C ALA A 639 -23.28 -5.43 -12.07
N GLN A 640 -22.41 -5.56 -13.09
CA GLN A 640 -21.03 -5.04 -13.04
C GLN A 640 -21.02 -3.53 -12.74
N LYS A 641 -21.83 -2.76 -13.47
CA LYS A 641 -21.91 -1.31 -13.26
C LYS A 641 -22.32 -0.94 -11.81
N LYS A 642 -23.28 -1.66 -11.23
CA LYS A 642 -23.72 -1.43 -9.84
C LYS A 642 -22.61 -1.73 -8.83
N VAL A 643 -21.79 -2.74 -9.09
CA VAL A 643 -20.60 -3.06 -8.28
C VAL A 643 -19.54 -1.99 -8.42
N GLU A 644 -19.26 -1.53 -9.64
CA GLU A 644 -18.33 -0.44 -9.92
C GLU A 644 -18.75 0.87 -9.22
N ASP A 645 -20.02 1.26 -9.35
CA ASP A 645 -20.59 2.46 -8.70
C ASP A 645 -20.47 2.36 -7.16
N ARG A 646 -20.79 1.19 -6.58
CA ARG A 646 -20.63 0.96 -5.13
C ARG A 646 -19.16 1.06 -4.69
N ASN A 647 -18.24 0.46 -5.44
CA ASN A 647 -16.81 0.51 -5.13
C ASN A 647 -16.26 1.93 -5.25
N PHE A 648 -16.72 2.70 -6.24
CA PHE A 648 -16.41 4.11 -6.39
C PHE A 648 -16.88 4.93 -5.18
N GLU A 649 -18.11 4.70 -4.70
CA GLU A 649 -18.62 5.38 -3.51
C GLU A 649 -17.78 5.07 -2.25
N ILE A 650 -17.41 3.81 -2.03
CA ILE A 650 -16.54 3.41 -0.91
C ILE A 650 -15.20 4.16 -0.96
N ARG A 651 -14.54 4.17 -2.12
CA ARG A 651 -13.26 4.89 -2.29
C ARG A 651 -13.40 6.39 -2.10
N LYS A 652 -14.47 6.98 -2.65
CA LYS A 652 -14.74 8.41 -2.49
C LYS A 652 -14.95 8.76 -1.02
N HIS A 653 -15.75 7.99 -0.29
CA HIS A 653 -15.95 8.19 1.13
C HIS A 653 -14.63 8.11 1.89
N LEU A 654 -13.84 7.05 1.68
CA LEU A 654 -12.55 6.88 2.33
C LEU A 654 -11.61 8.09 2.08
N LEU A 655 -11.57 8.59 0.85
CA LEU A 655 -10.83 9.79 0.49
C LEU A 655 -11.35 11.05 1.19
N ASP A 656 -12.67 11.26 1.23
CA ASP A 656 -13.28 12.45 1.82
C ASP A 656 -12.89 12.62 3.31
N TYR A 657 -12.81 11.50 4.06
CA TYR A 657 -12.34 11.49 5.45
C TYR A 657 -10.82 11.65 5.54
N ASP A 658 -10.04 10.94 4.72
CA ASP A 658 -8.58 11.09 4.74
C ASP A 658 -8.12 12.48 4.29
N ASP A 659 -8.89 13.21 3.48
CA ASP A 659 -8.57 14.60 3.09
C ASP A 659 -8.53 15.55 4.28
N VAL A 660 -9.31 15.28 5.33
CA VAL A 660 -9.25 16.02 6.60
C VAL A 660 -7.95 15.71 7.33
N LEU A 661 -7.67 14.42 7.52
CA LEU A 661 -6.44 13.93 8.16
C LEU A 661 -5.19 14.35 7.39
N SER A 662 -5.25 14.41 6.06
CA SER A 662 -4.15 14.78 5.18
C SER A 662 -3.70 16.22 5.42
N LYS A 663 -4.63 17.16 5.62
CA LYS A 663 -4.30 18.56 5.97
C LYS A 663 -3.64 18.65 7.34
N GLN A 664 -4.21 17.96 8.33
CA GLN A 664 -3.66 17.92 9.69
C GLN A 664 -2.25 17.30 9.70
N ARG A 665 -2.09 16.18 8.99
CA ARG A 665 -0.82 15.46 8.81
C ARG A 665 0.23 16.32 8.13
N ALA A 666 -0.13 17.02 7.04
CA ALA A 666 0.79 17.92 6.35
C ALA A 666 1.33 19.01 7.29
N PHE A 667 0.46 19.60 8.11
CA PHE A 667 0.88 20.59 9.11
C PHE A 667 1.80 19.97 10.17
N ILE A 668 1.46 18.81 10.72
CA ILE A 668 2.29 18.12 11.73
C ILE A 668 3.66 17.77 11.15
N TYR A 669 3.71 17.23 9.92
CA TYR A 669 4.97 16.86 9.27
C TYR A 669 5.82 18.08 8.94
N GLU A 670 5.21 19.19 8.50
CA GLU A 670 5.91 20.46 8.30
C GLU A 670 6.51 20.99 9.62
N GLN A 671 5.74 20.98 10.71
CA GLN A 671 6.25 21.38 12.03
C GLN A 671 7.40 20.49 12.49
N ARG A 672 7.29 19.18 12.24
CA ARG A 672 8.30 18.19 12.59
C ARG A 672 9.61 18.42 11.83
N ASP A 673 9.53 18.68 10.53
CA ASP A 673 10.68 19.01 9.69
C ASP A 673 11.31 20.36 10.05
N ALA A 674 10.49 21.35 10.44
CA ALA A 674 10.98 22.61 10.98
C ALA A 674 11.79 22.37 12.28
N ILE A 675 11.30 21.54 13.20
CA ILE A 675 12.00 21.22 14.46
C ILE A 675 13.32 20.45 14.22
N LEU A 676 13.33 19.56 13.22
CA LEU A 676 14.53 18.80 12.83
C LEU A 676 15.62 19.70 12.24
N THR A 677 15.24 20.75 11.50
CA THR A 677 16.18 21.64 10.79
C THR A 677 16.55 22.89 11.58
N GLU A 678 15.74 23.29 12.57
CA GLU A 678 15.95 24.49 13.37
C GLU A 678 17.24 24.38 14.23
N PRO A 679 18.20 25.31 14.07
CA PRO A 679 19.48 25.25 14.76
C PRO A 679 19.36 25.61 16.25
N ASP A 680 18.34 26.40 16.64
CA ASP A 680 18.14 26.85 18.02
C ASP A 680 16.66 26.83 18.41
N LEU A 681 16.25 25.77 19.09
CA LEU A 681 14.87 25.57 19.55
C LEU A 681 14.54 26.31 20.85
N THR A 682 15.53 26.93 21.51
CA THR A 682 15.28 27.63 22.79
C THR A 682 14.33 28.81 22.61
N LYS A 683 14.42 29.50 21.47
CA LYS A 683 13.50 30.59 21.09
C LYS A 683 12.06 30.09 20.93
N ARG A 684 11.87 28.91 20.33
CA ARG A 684 10.55 28.29 20.18
C ARG A 684 9.93 27.97 21.54
N VAL A 685 10.73 27.44 22.48
CA VAL A 685 10.29 27.19 23.87
C VAL A 685 9.96 28.50 24.60
N TYR A 686 10.81 29.52 24.45
CA TYR A 686 10.58 30.84 25.05
C TYR A 686 9.26 31.46 24.57
N ASN A 687 9.03 31.47 23.25
CA ASN A 687 7.80 32.02 22.67
C ASN A 687 6.56 31.24 23.14
N ALA A 688 6.63 29.91 23.23
CA ALA A 688 5.54 29.12 23.81
C ALA A 688 5.30 29.47 25.29
N GLY A 689 6.36 29.74 26.06
CA GLY A 689 6.25 30.26 27.43
C GLY A 689 5.58 31.64 27.50
N VAL A 690 5.91 32.55 26.58
CA VAL A 690 5.29 33.88 26.46
C VAL A 690 3.78 33.74 26.20
N GLU A 691 3.38 32.90 25.24
CA GLU A 691 1.97 32.62 24.92
C GLU A 691 1.22 32.11 26.16
N ILE A 692 1.78 31.14 26.91
CA ILE A 692 1.16 30.61 28.12
C ILE A 692 1.00 31.69 29.20
N VAL A 693 2.02 32.54 29.39
CA VAL A 693 1.94 33.65 30.36
C VAL A 693 0.85 34.64 29.94
N ASP A 694 0.78 34.98 28.66
CA ASP A 694 -0.21 35.92 28.11
C ASP A 694 -1.64 35.38 28.25
N ASP A 695 -1.88 34.12 27.87
CA ASP A 695 -3.19 33.46 27.99
C ASP A 695 -3.67 33.41 29.45
N ARG A 696 -2.78 33.09 30.38
CA ARG A 696 -3.09 33.07 31.82
C ARG A 696 -3.42 34.47 32.33
N LEU A 697 -2.60 35.47 32.02
CA LEU A 697 -2.83 36.85 32.43
C LEU A 697 -4.12 37.43 31.84
N GLU A 698 -4.46 37.11 30.59
CA GLU A 698 -5.71 37.56 29.96
C GLU A 698 -6.94 36.94 30.65
N SER A 699 -6.88 35.65 31.00
CA SER A 699 -7.95 34.98 31.72
C SER A 699 -8.28 35.65 33.07
N TRP A 700 -7.26 36.17 33.76
CA TRP A 700 -7.42 36.87 35.03
C TRP A 700 -7.78 38.35 34.87
N ASN A 701 -7.38 38.99 33.78
CA ASN A 701 -7.74 40.38 33.49
C ASN A 701 -9.26 40.54 33.25
N LYS A 702 -9.96 39.48 32.83
CA LYS A 702 -11.44 39.45 32.72
C LYS A 702 -12.15 39.36 34.08
N ALA A 703 -11.45 39.02 35.15
CA ALA A 703 -12.01 38.87 36.50
C ALA A 703 -11.93 40.15 37.36
N ASP A 704 -11.37 41.26 36.84
CA ASP A 704 -11.22 42.57 37.48
C ASP A 704 -10.57 42.60 38.89
N VAL A 705 -10.07 41.47 39.43
CA VAL A 705 -9.50 41.39 40.78
C VAL A 705 -8.25 40.49 40.84
N ILE A 706 -7.12 40.96 40.29
CA ILE A 706 -5.84 40.22 40.33
C ILE A 706 -5.36 39.94 41.77
N ALA A 707 -5.70 40.81 42.72
CA ALA A 707 -5.27 40.69 44.12
C ALA A 707 -5.92 39.51 44.86
N GLU A 708 -7.17 39.14 44.52
CA GLU A 708 -7.92 38.09 45.20
C GLU A 708 -7.51 36.68 44.72
N TYR A 709 -7.10 36.56 43.45
CA TYR A 709 -6.63 35.31 42.84
C TYR A 709 -5.10 35.13 42.89
N LEU A 710 -4.35 36.08 43.47
CA LEU A 710 -2.88 36.06 43.51
C LEU A 710 -2.27 34.74 44.04
N PRO A 711 -2.82 34.08 45.07
CA PRO A 711 -2.32 32.78 45.53
C PRO A 711 -2.51 31.66 44.50
N GLU A 712 -3.66 31.62 43.82
CA GLU A 712 -3.94 30.64 42.75
C GLU A 712 -3.05 30.90 41.52
N ILE A 713 -2.80 32.16 41.20
CA ILE A 713 -1.88 32.59 40.15
C ILE A 713 -0.47 32.06 40.42
N LEU A 714 0.03 32.28 41.64
CA LEU A 714 1.36 31.82 42.04
C LEU A 714 1.46 30.30 42.07
N GLN A 715 0.42 29.62 42.57
CA GLN A 715 0.36 28.17 42.54
C GLN A 715 0.41 27.65 41.10
N THR A 716 -0.36 28.24 40.19
CA THR A 716 -0.37 27.88 38.77
C THR A 716 0.98 28.10 38.12
N PHE A 717 1.65 29.23 38.35
CA PHE A 717 2.99 29.48 37.77
C PHE A 717 4.09 28.62 38.40
N LYS A 718 3.97 28.27 39.68
CA LYS A 718 4.83 27.27 40.31
C LYS A 718 4.61 25.90 39.70
N GLU A 719 3.36 25.54 39.45
CA GLU A 719 2.99 24.28 38.79
C GLU A 719 3.35 24.26 37.31
N ASP A 720 3.36 25.37 36.59
CA ASP A 720 3.63 25.41 35.15
C ASP A 720 5.13 25.62 34.85
N PHE A 721 5.81 26.49 35.60
CA PHE A 721 7.19 26.92 35.32
C PHE A 721 8.18 26.75 36.48
N PHE A 722 7.75 26.19 37.62
CA PHE A 722 8.55 26.11 38.84
C PHE A 722 9.12 27.48 39.28
N TRP A 723 8.32 28.53 39.05
CA TRP A 723 8.63 29.89 39.42
C TRP A 723 8.19 30.17 40.85
N GLU A 724 9.08 30.77 41.64
CA GLU A 724 8.78 31.34 42.95
C GLU A 724 9.22 32.80 42.94
N PRO A 725 8.36 33.76 43.30
CA PRO A 725 8.73 35.17 43.34
C PRO A 725 9.74 35.41 44.46
N GLU A 726 10.77 36.21 44.18
CA GLU A 726 11.70 36.72 45.20
C GLU A 726 11.06 37.83 46.07
N MET A 727 9.90 38.35 45.65
CA MET A 727 9.16 39.43 46.29
C MET A 727 8.02 38.88 47.16
N THR A 728 7.56 39.69 48.13
CA THR A 728 6.43 39.31 48.99
C THR A 728 5.09 39.38 48.23
N LEU A 729 4.09 38.62 48.70
CA LEU A 729 2.73 38.60 48.13
C LEU A 729 2.12 40.01 48.02
N ASP A 730 2.31 40.84 49.05
CA ASP A 730 1.80 42.22 49.08
C ASP A 730 2.46 43.12 48.02
N GLU A 731 3.77 42.95 47.79
CA GLU A 731 4.50 43.70 46.77
C GLU A 731 4.12 43.27 45.35
N LEU A 732 3.78 41.99 45.16
CA LEU A 732 3.30 41.47 43.88
C LEU A 732 1.87 41.93 43.58
N GLY A 733 0.99 41.94 44.59
CA GLY A 733 -0.40 42.38 44.47
C GLY A 733 -0.57 43.86 44.11
N GLN A 734 0.46 44.69 44.35
CA GLN A 734 0.49 46.10 43.97
C GLN A 734 0.98 46.35 42.53
N LYS A 735 1.48 45.32 41.83
CA LYS A 735 1.96 45.46 40.45
C LYS A 735 0.81 45.43 39.46
N SER A 736 0.94 46.23 38.40
CA SER A 736 0.01 46.14 37.26
C SER A 736 0.21 44.82 36.50
N PRO A 737 -0.81 44.29 35.82
CA PRO A 737 -0.67 43.07 35.01
C PRO A 737 0.45 43.16 33.97
N LYS A 738 0.73 44.36 33.42
CA LYS A 738 1.87 44.60 32.53
C LYS A 738 3.22 44.43 33.23
N ALA A 739 3.36 44.91 34.45
CA ALA A 739 4.58 44.75 35.22
C ALA A 739 4.81 43.29 35.64
N LEU A 740 3.74 42.57 36.01
CA LEU A 740 3.81 41.13 36.32
C LEU A 740 4.25 40.32 35.10
N ARG A 741 3.70 40.64 33.92
CA ARG A 741 4.12 40.06 32.63
C ARG A 741 5.62 40.22 32.41
N GLU A 742 6.17 41.42 32.52
CA GLU A 742 7.60 41.68 32.31
C GLU A 742 8.50 40.90 33.28
N ILE A 743 8.08 40.75 34.55
CA ILE A 743 8.81 39.96 35.55
C ILE A 743 8.89 38.49 35.12
N LEU A 744 7.75 37.92 34.71
CA LEU A 744 7.66 36.53 34.28
C LEU A 744 8.48 36.27 33.00
N LEU A 745 8.39 37.16 32.00
CA LEU A 745 9.16 37.02 30.77
C LEU A 745 10.67 37.07 31.02
N ASN A 746 11.13 37.99 31.88
CA ASN A 746 12.53 38.05 32.30
C ASN A 746 12.98 36.78 33.04
N TYR A 747 12.11 36.18 33.84
CA TYR A 747 12.40 34.90 34.49
C TYR A 747 12.55 33.77 33.46
N LEU A 748 11.61 33.63 32.52
CA LEU A 748 11.67 32.59 31.48
C LEU A 748 12.96 32.71 30.65
N GLN A 749 13.34 33.93 30.27
CA GLN A 749 14.58 34.16 29.54
C GLN A 749 15.82 33.75 30.36
N LYS A 750 15.92 34.23 31.61
CA LYS A 750 17.06 33.90 32.50
C LYS A 750 17.17 32.41 32.78
N ASP A 751 16.05 31.71 32.94
CA ASP A 751 16.03 30.27 33.20
C ASP A 751 16.63 29.48 32.02
N LEU A 752 16.22 29.81 30.78
CA LEU A 752 16.80 29.20 29.57
C LEU A 752 18.28 29.53 29.39
N GLU A 753 18.69 30.78 29.64
CA GLU A 753 20.10 31.19 29.58
C GLU A 753 20.96 30.44 30.62
N THR A 754 20.43 30.25 31.83
CA THR A 754 21.10 29.50 32.90
C THR A 754 21.24 28.03 32.52
N LYS A 755 20.18 27.41 31.98
CA LYS A 755 20.21 26.02 31.49
C LYS A 755 21.21 25.82 30.36
N ALA A 756 21.25 26.76 29.41
CA ALA A 756 22.20 26.73 28.30
C ALA A 756 23.65 26.86 28.80
N ARG A 757 23.89 27.66 29.85
CA ARG A 757 25.21 27.80 30.47
C ARG A 757 25.64 26.54 31.22
N ASP A 758 24.72 25.87 31.91
CA ASP A 758 25.05 24.71 32.76
C ASP A 758 25.22 23.40 31.97
N VAL A 759 24.45 23.16 30.90
CA VAL A 759 24.51 21.93 30.09
C VAL A 759 25.26 22.11 28.76
N GLY A 760 25.35 23.35 28.27
CA GLY A 760 25.83 23.66 26.92
C GLY A 760 24.68 23.74 25.91
N THR A 761 24.80 24.69 24.97
CA THR A 761 23.73 25.03 24.02
C THR A 761 23.37 23.88 23.08
N GLU A 762 24.35 23.12 22.57
CA GLU A 762 24.10 21.99 21.67
C GLU A 762 23.35 20.85 22.35
N ALA A 763 23.77 20.47 23.57
CA ALA A 763 23.14 19.41 24.34
C ALA A 763 21.71 19.79 24.79
N LEU A 764 21.50 21.04 25.21
CA LEU A 764 20.16 21.56 25.51
C LEU A 764 19.27 21.53 24.27
N ASN A 765 19.77 21.97 23.12
CA ASN A 765 19.01 21.97 21.86
C ASN A 765 18.66 20.56 21.40
N TYR A 766 19.59 19.60 21.51
CA TYR A 766 19.34 18.19 21.22
C TYR A 766 18.25 17.61 22.13
N PHE A 767 18.32 17.91 23.44
CA PHE A 767 17.31 17.49 24.40
C PHE A 767 15.93 18.07 24.08
N ILE A 768 15.84 19.38 23.81
CA ILE A 768 14.59 20.05 23.41
C ILE A 768 14.03 19.41 22.14
N ARG A 769 14.87 19.13 21.14
CA ARG A 769 14.46 18.46 19.89
C ARG A 769 13.86 17.08 20.16
N ALA A 770 14.55 16.24 20.92
CA ALA A 770 14.09 14.90 21.25
C ALA A 770 12.75 14.93 22.03
N GLU A 771 12.60 15.86 22.97
CA GLU A 771 11.35 16.05 23.71
C GLU A 771 10.20 16.52 22.81
N TYR A 772 10.46 17.46 21.89
CA TYR A 772 9.46 17.88 20.90
C TYR A 772 8.98 16.71 20.05
N LEU A 773 9.92 15.99 19.43
CA LEU A 773 9.60 14.88 18.52
C LEU A 773 8.80 13.79 19.23
N ARG A 774 9.23 13.38 20.43
CA ARG A 774 8.52 12.37 21.22
C ARG A 774 7.11 12.83 21.58
N LYS A 775 6.95 14.07 22.05
CA LYS A 775 5.63 14.56 22.47
C LYS A 775 4.68 14.72 21.29
N ILE A 776 5.18 15.20 20.15
CA ILE A 776 4.42 15.26 18.90
C ILE A 776 3.99 13.85 18.48
N ASP A 777 4.89 12.86 18.49
CA ASP A 777 4.54 11.48 18.10
C ASP A 777 3.45 10.89 18.97
N THR A 778 3.58 10.99 20.31
CA THR A 778 2.61 10.44 21.24
C THR A 778 1.23 11.08 21.06
N LEU A 779 1.16 12.42 21.07
CA LEU A 779 -0.12 13.10 20.96
C LEU A 779 -0.74 12.97 19.56
N TRP A 780 0.07 12.92 18.51
CA TRP A 780 -0.42 12.67 17.16
C TRP A 780 -1.00 11.27 17.03
N GLN A 781 -0.37 10.26 17.63
CA GLN A 781 -0.88 8.90 17.66
C GLN A 781 -2.22 8.82 18.42
N GLU A 782 -2.33 9.46 19.59
CA GLU A 782 -3.59 9.58 20.34
C GLU A 782 -4.69 10.29 19.53
N HIS A 783 -4.30 11.32 18.78
CA HIS A 783 -5.21 12.03 17.88
C HIS A 783 -5.69 11.15 16.72
N LEU A 784 -4.82 10.33 16.12
CA LEU A 784 -5.23 9.38 15.08
C LEU A 784 -6.26 8.36 15.59
N ASP A 785 -6.03 7.79 16.78
CA ASP A 785 -7.00 6.89 17.43
C ASP A 785 -8.34 7.61 17.67
N SER A 786 -8.29 8.84 18.17
CA SER A 786 -9.48 9.64 18.46
C SER A 786 -10.24 10.02 17.19
N MET A 787 -9.54 10.29 16.09
CA MET A 787 -10.13 10.56 14.77
C MET A 787 -10.77 9.32 14.15
N GLU A 788 -10.25 8.12 14.43
CA GLU A 788 -10.89 6.87 14.04
C GLU A 788 -12.20 6.65 14.83
N ALA A 789 -12.16 6.80 16.15
CA ALA A 789 -13.36 6.73 16.98
C ALA A 789 -14.42 7.76 16.58
N LEU A 790 -14.00 9.00 16.25
CA LEU A 790 -14.89 10.06 15.77
C LEU A 790 -15.57 9.67 14.45
N ARG A 791 -14.82 9.08 13.51
CA ARG A 791 -15.37 8.63 12.23
C ARG A 791 -16.53 7.68 12.45
N ASP A 792 -16.38 6.70 13.34
CA ASP A 792 -17.39 5.68 13.61
C ASP A 792 -18.59 6.25 14.38
N ALA A 793 -18.35 7.17 15.33
CA ALA A 793 -19.40 7.83 16.09
C ALA A 793 -20.29 8.73 15.20
N VAL A 794 -19.69 9.43 14.24
CA VAL A 794 -20.40 10.37 13.35
C VAL A 794 -21.32 9.63 12.36
N TYR A 795 -21.02 8.38 12.02
CA TYR A 795 -21.93 7.52 11.24
C TYR A 795 -23.26 7.30 11.96
N LEU A 796 -23.26 7.16 13.29
CA LEU A 796 -24.49 7.00 14.08
C LEU A 796 -25.35 8.26 14.14
N ARG A 797 -24.83 9.42 13.73
CA ARG A 797 -25.57 10.70 13.70
C ARG A 797 -26.28 10.96 12.37
N THR A 798 -26.10 10.07 11.37
CA THR A 798 -26.88 10.09 10.11
C THR A 798 -28.39 10.05 10.34
N TYR A 799 -28.82 9.44 11.45
CA TYR A 799 -30.23 9.39 11.87
C TYR A 799 -30.85 10.77 12.15
N ALA A 800 -30.04 11.80 12.41
CA ALA A 800 -30.50 13.17 12.69
C ALA A 800 -30.50 14.11 11.46
N GLN A 801 -30.42 13.57 10.23
CA GLN A 801 -30.39 14.33 8.96
C GLN A 801 -29.23 15.34 8.81
N LYS A 802 -28.22 15.31 9.68
CA LYS A 802 -26.99 16.10 9.52
C LYS A 802 -26.00 15.38 8.60
N ASN A 803 -25.19 16.16 7.87
CA ASN A 803 -24.13 15.60 7.01
C ASN A 803 -22.96 15.10 7.87
N PRO A 804 -22.68 13.77 7.91
CA PRO A 804 -21.62 13.20 8.74
C PRO A 804 -20.23 13.78 8.43
N LEU A 805 -19.92 14.00 7.15
CA LEU A 805 -18.61 14.52 6.77
C LEU A 805 -18.36 15.94 7.28
N LEU A 806 -19.42 16.75 7.38
CA LEU A 806 -19.30 18.12 7.89
C LEU A 806 -19.02 18.12 9.40
N GLU A 807 -19.77 17.32 10.16
CA GLU A 807 -19.58 17.20 11.61
C GLU A 807 -18.18 16.62 11.92
N TYR A 808 -17.73 15.60 11.17
CA TYR A 808 -16.36 15.07 11.27
C TYR A 808 -15.29 16.15 11.02
N LYS A 809 -15.52 17.05 10.05
CA LYS A 809 -14.60 18.15 9.76
C LYS A 809 -14.53 19.18 10.88
N VAL A 810 -15.66 19.52 11.48
CA VAL A 810 -15.74 20.52 12.56
C VAL A 810 -15.11 19.95 13.83
N GLU A 811 -15.60 18.82 14.32
CA GLU A 811 -15.08 18.19 15.55
C GLU A 811 -13.61 17.78 15.38
N GLY A 812 -13.25 17.23 14.22
CA GLY A 812 -11.86 16.87 13.93
C GLY A 812 -10.90 18.07 13.89
N PHE A 813 -11.38 19.25 13.50
CA PHE A 813 -10.59 20.49 13.53
C PHE A 813 -10.43 21.01 14.96
N GLU A 814 -11.50 21.01 15.77
CA GLU A 814 -11.46 21.40 17.18
C GLU A 814 -10.49 20.50 17.98
N MET A 815 -10.54 19.18 17.77
CA MET A 815 -9.59 18.23 18.37
C MET A 815 -8.15 18.52 17.95
N PHE A 816 -7.94 18.92 16.70
CA PHE A 816 -6.62 19.26 16.19
C PHE A 816 -6.06 20.56 16.80
N ASP A 817 -6.89 21.59 16.99
CA ASP A 817 -6.47 22.83 17.66
C ASP A 817 -6.05 22.55 19.12
N VAL A 818 -6.83 21.70 19.83
CA VAL A 818 -6.48 21.23 21.19
C VAL A 818 -5.16 20.48 21.19
N LEU A 819 -4.93 19.59 20.21
CA LEU A 819 -3.66 18.88 20.04
C LEU A 819 -2.47 19.85 19.89
N ILE A 820 -2.58 20.84 19.00
CA ILE A 820 -1.49 21.80 18.76
C ILE A 820 -1.21 22.65 20.00
N ALA A 821 -2.25 23.08 20.70
CA ALA A 821 -2.11 23.79 21.96
C ALA A 821 -1.40 22.91 23.01
N GLU A 822 -1.83 21.66 23.19
CA GLU A 822 -1.25 20.72 24.15
C GLU A 822 0.23 20.39 23.85
N ILE A 823 0.61 20.25 22.58
CA ILE A 823 2.01 20.08 22.19
C ILE A 823 2.83 21.27 22.72
N LYS A 824 2.43 22.50 22.40
CA LYS A 824 3.16 23.71 22.80
C LYS A 824 3.27 23.84 24.32
N THR A 825 2.13 23.71 25.02
CA THR A 825 2.07 23.92 26.47
C THR A 825 2.83 22.84 27.23
N SER A 826 2.69 21.58 26.85
CA SER A 826 3.32 20.46 27.53
C SER A 826 4.85 20.54 27.45
N ILE A 827 5.39 20.89 26.29
CA ILE A 827 6.84 21.01 26.08
C ILE A 827 7.39 22.20 26.85
N ALA A 828 6.77 23.39 26.75
CA ALA A 828 7.22 24.56 27.49
C ALA A 828 7.27 24.28 29.00
N LYS A 829 6.16 23.80 29.59
CA LYS A 829 6.07 23.45 31.01
C LYS A 829 7.16 22.45 31.41
N LYS A 830 7.36 21.40 30.61
CA LYS A 830 8.36 20.38 30.90
C LYS A 830 9.78 20.95 30.90
N ILE A 831 10.13 21.74 29.88
CA ILE A 831 11.48 22.33 29.80
C ILE A 831 11.72 23.28 30.97
N PHE A 832 10.76 24.14 31.33
CA PHE A 832 10.90 25.07 32.46
C PHE A 832 11.00 24.36 33.82
N LYS A 833 10.26 23.25 34.03
CA LYS A 833 10.31 22.44 35.26
C LYS A 833 11.64 21.72 35.50
N ILE A 834 12.38 21.39 34.45
CA ILE A 834 13.61 20.61 34.61
C ILE A 834 14.66 21.44 35.35
N ARG A 835 15.21 20.89 36.43
CA ARG A 835 16.36 21.44 37.16
C ARG A 835 17.58 20.57 36.88
N ILE A 836 18.64 21.20 36.36
CA ILE A 836 19.89 20.52 36.06
C ILE A 836 20.61 20.29 37.39
N GLN A 837 20.73 19.03 37.79
CA GLN A 837 21.62 18.68 38.89
C GLN A 837 23.04 18.55 38.32
N LYS A 838 23.96 19.41 38.75
CA LYS A 838 25.39 19.15 38.56
C LYS A 838 25.70 17.88 39.33
N ALA A 839 26.04 16.80 38.61
CA ALA A 839 26.65 15.64 39.25
C ALA A 839 27.83 16.15 40.11
N PRO A 840 27.93 15.77 41.40
CA PRO A 840 29.14 16.03 42.16
C PRO A 840 30.30 15.48 41.34
N GLN A 841 31.37 16.28 41.14
CA GLN A 841 32.59 15.80 40.50
C GLN A 841 32.96 14.45 41.13
N GLU A 842 32.75 13.35 40.40
CA GLU A 842 33.27 12.06 40.82
C GLU A 842 34.79 12.24 40.89
N GLN A 843 35.33 12.14 42.11
CA GLN A 843 36.75 11.88 42.30
C GLN A 843 37.16 10.74 41.36
N PRO A 844 38.36 10.77 40.76
CA PRO A 844 38.78 9.77 39.79
C PRO A 844 38.74 8.39 40.46
N ARG A 845 37.64 7.67 40.22
CA ARG A 845 37.47 6.30 40.68
C ARG A 845 38.40 5.50 39.80
N ARG A 846 39.54 5.09 40.35
CA ARG A 846 40.49 4.17 39.72
C ARG A 846 39.71 3.04 39.06
N GLU A 847 39.73 2.99 37.74
CA GLU A 847 39.16 1.91 36.95
C GLU A 847 39.79 0.58 37.40
N ARG A 848 39.04 -0.19 38.18
CA ARG A 848 39.16 -1.64 38.13
C ARG A 848 38.18 -2.11 37.07
N ILE A 849 38.71 -2.39 35.89
CA ILE A 849 38.00 -3.12 34.84
C ILE A 849 37.70 -4.52 35.39
N ALA A 850 36.50 -4.70 35.95
CA ALA A 850 35.86 -5.98 36.11
C ALA A 850 34.84 -6.10 34.98
N VAL A 851 35.25 -6.72 33.87
CA VAL A 851 34.35 -7.14 32.81
C VAL A 851 33.48 -8.27 33.37
N GLN A 852 32.28 -7.94 33.85
CA GLN A 852 31.17 -8.88 33.85
C GLN A 852 30.31 -8.56 32.63
N ALA A 853 30.67 -9.18 31.52
CA ALA A 853 29.81 -9.31 30.36
C ALA A 853 28.73 -10.36 30.69
N THR A 854 27.56 -9.92 31.12
CA THR A 854 26.34 -10.73 30.94
C THR A 854 25.98 -10.70 29.47
N HIS A 855 26.63 -11.60 28.72
CA HIS A 855 26.09 -12.07 27.45
C HIS A 855 24.77 -12.79 27.75
N ILE A 856 23.64 -12.22 27.33
CA ILE A 856 22.46 -13.01 26.98
C ILE A 856 22.70 -13.47 25.53
N PRO A 857 23.02 -14.75 25.29
CA PRO A 857 23.22 -15.25 23.94
C PRO A 857 21.84 -15.43 23.28
N ILE A 858 21.58 -14.63 22.26
CA ILE A 858 20.59 -14.96 21.24
C ILE A 858 21.18 -16.08 20.39
N GLY A 859 20.60 -17.28 20.49
CA GLY A 859 20.87 -18.42 19.62
C GLY A 859 21.28 -19.68 20.37
N GLY A 860 20.31 -20.57 20.66
CA GLY A 860 20.61 -21.91 21.18
C GLY A 860 19.44 -22.59 21.89
N PHE A 861 18.29 -22.76 21.23
CA PHE A 861 17.29 -23.73 21.65
C PHE A 861 17.80 -25.15 21.35
N SER A 862 18.19 -25.90 22.39
CA SER A 862 18.18 -27.37 22.54
C SER A 862 18.96 -27.71 23.82
N ALA A 863 18.53 -28.51 24.79
CA ALA A 863 17.38 -29.39 24.93
C ALA A 863 17.25 -29.77 26.43
N VAL A 864 16.03 -30.00 26.94
CA VAL A 864 15.78 -31.07 27.92
C VAL A 864 14.49 -31.76 27.54
N ALA A 865 14.64 -33.05 27.27
CA ALA A 865 13.59 -34.00 26.94
C ALA A 865 12.66 -34.27 28.13
N GLN A 866 11.37 -34.49 27.85
CA GLN A 866 10.72 -35.76 28.21
C GLN A 866 9.41 -36.03 27.45
N LYS A 867 9.43 -37.17 26.75
CA LYS A 867 8.37 -38.15 26.43
C LYS A 867 7.11 -37.71 25.68
N GLY A 868 7.03 -38.17 24.43
CA GLY A 868 5.79 -38.47 23.71
C GLY A 868 6.13 -39.13 22.37
N GLU A 869 5.80 -40.41 22.21
CA GLU A 869 6.05 -41.23 21.02
C GLU A 869 5.31 -40.71 19.77
N ARG A 870 5.98 -40.68 18.60
CA ARG A 870 5.46 -41.25 17.33
C ARG A 870 6.41 -41.08 16.13
N ARG A 871 6.77 -42.26 15.59
CA ARG A 871 6.99 -42.72 14.19
C ARG A 871 7.51 -41.76 13.10
N GLU A 872 8.58 -42.24 12.48
CA GLU A 872 9.32 -41.76 11.31
C GLU A 872 8.51 -41.65 10.00
N ALA A 873 8.89 -40.67 9.16
CA ALA A 873 8.97 -40.81 7.72
C ALA A 873 10.16 -39.96 7.20
N GLN A 874 11.00 -40.59 6.36
CA GLN A 874 12.32 -40.14 5.94
C GLN A 874 12.29 -39.07 4.84
N GLY A 875 13.28 -38.16 4.85
CA GLY A 875 13.64 -37.28 3.74
C GLY A 875 15.10 -36.85 3.87
N GLU A 876 15.92 -37.19 2.87
CA GLU A 876 17.39 -37.15 2.84
C GLU A 876 17.99 -35.74 2.95
N HIS A 877 18.99 -35.55 3.82
CA HIS A 877 19.88 -34.38 3.83
C HIS A 877 21.30 -34.78 3.39
N VAL A 878 21.72 -34.27 2.24
CA VAL A 878 23.10 -34.35 1.75
C VAL A 878 23.99 -33.44 2.58
N THR A 879 25.03 -34.00 3.22
CA THR A 879 26.02 -33.26 4.02
C THR A 879 27.23 -32.90 3.16
N VAL A 880 27.58 -31.62 3.05
CA VAL A 880 28.82 -31.16 2.39
C VAL A 880 29.98 -31.33 3.37
N THR A 881 30.93 -32.22 3.06
CA THR A 881 32.17 -32.43 3.81
C THR A 881 33.25 -31.44 3.38
N ARG A 882 33.91 -30.79 4.35
CA ARG A 882 35.03 -29.85 4.10
C ARG A 882 36.32 -30.62 3.76
N THR A 883 36.99 -30.21 2.69
CA THR A 883 38.20 -30.86 2.13
C THR A 883 39.53 -30.51 2.83
N GLN A 884 39.54 -29.68 3.87
CA GLN A 884 40.78 -29.36 4.62
C GLN A 884 40.55 -29.31 6.15
N PRO A 885 41.53 -29.78 6.95
CA PRO A 885 41.45 -29.74 8.40
C PRO A 885 41.43 -28.29 8.92
N LYS A 886 40.66 -28.07 10.00
CA LYS A 886 40.47 -26.75 10.62
C LYS A 886 41.78 -26.25 11.21
N VAL A 887 42.36 -25.21 10.62
CA VAL A 887 43.62 -24.59 11.08
C VAL A 887 43.39 -23.88 12.41
N GLY A 888 44.17 -24.24 13.43
CA GLY A 888 44.09 -23.65 14.76
C GLY A 888 44.66 -22.23 14.80
N ARG A 889 44.13 -21.37 15.68
CA ARG A 889 44.54 -19.96 15.82
C ARG A 889 46.05 -19.77 16.01
N ASN A 890 46.75 -20.74 16.59
CA ASN A 890 48.19 -20.68 16.85
C ASN A 890 49.05 -21.45 15.84
N ASP A 891 48.44 -22.12 14.86
CA ASP A 891 49.15 -22.89 13.83
C ASP A 891 49.76 -21.96 12.77
N PRO A 892 50.80 -22.42 12.03
CA PRO A 892 51.34 -21.68 10.90
C PRO A 892 50.24 -21.35 9.88
N CYS A 893 50.23 -20.10 9.40
CA CYS A 893 49.20 -19.67 8.47
C CYS A 893 49.37 -20.39 7.11
N PRO A 894 48.29 -20.93 6.50
CA PRO A 894 48.37 -21.70 5.26
C PRO A 894 48.89 -20.92 4.05
N CYS A 895 48.93 -19.59 4.12
CA CYS A 895 49.48 -18.75 3.07
C CYS A 895 51.02 -18.80 2.94
N GLY A 896 51.71 -19.59 3.77
CA GLY A 896 53.17 -19.75 3.72
C GLY A 896 53.96 -18.57 4.32
N SER A 897 53.29 -17.62 4.99
CA SER A 897 53.93 -16.42 5.55
C SER A 897 54.85 -16.64 6.75
N GLY A 898 54.96 -17.88 7.26
CA GLY A 898 55.74 -18.22 8.45
C GLY A 898 55.17 -17.70 9.79
N LYS A 899 54.07 -16.93 9.78
CA LYS A 899 53.40 -16.39 10.98
C LYS A 899 52.25 -17.28 11.44
N LYS A 900 51.87 -17.20 12.72
CA LYS A 900 50.69 -17.90 13.28
C LYS A 900 49.39 -17.34 12.66
N TYR A 901 48.39 -18.18 12.42
CA TYR A 901 47.13 -17.81 11.74
C TYR A 901 46.47 -16.56 12.34
N LYS A 902 46.36 -16.46 13.68
CA LYS A 902 45.79 -15.29 14.38
C LYS A 902 46.54 -13.96 14.17
N GLN A 903 47.76 -13.98 13.64
CA GLN A 903 48.56 -12.79 13.35
C GLN A 903 48.67 -12.52 11.84
N CYS A 904 47.95 -13.28 11.01
CA CYS A 904 47.87 -13.11 9.57
C CYS A 904 46.39 -13.13 9.14
N HIS A 905 45.92 -14.16 8.44
CA HIS A 905 44.54 -14.26 7.94
C HIS A 905 43.46 -14.41 9.02
N GLY A 906 43.84 -14.60 10.28
CA GLY A 906 42.93 -14.62 11.43
C GLY A 906 42.87 -13.31 12.22
N ARG A 907 43.37 -12.20 11.66
CA ARG A 907 43.18 -10.84 12.20
C ARG A 907 41.89 -10.21 11.73
#